data_AF-A0A5K7YYG3-F1
#
_entry.id   AF-A0A5K7YYG3-F1
#
_cell.length_a   1.000
_cell.length_b   1.000
_cell.length_c   1.000
_cell.angle_alpha   90.00
_cell.angle_beta   90.00
_cell.angle_gamma   90.00
#
_symmetry.space_group_name_H-M   'P 1'
#
loop_
_entity.id
_entity.type
_entity.pdbx_description
1 polymer ?
#
loop_
_entity_poly.entity_id
_entity_poly.type
_entity_poly.pdbx_seq_one_letter_code
_entity_poly.pdbx_strand_id
1 'polypeptide(L)'
;MGKILKVLMLSHLILLFCTQQTCNAYDNKHTHQYINLKALEGSDLDSTLKDSSGFPNGIAEKVNGKTIQKLILDGGKEEDEPGTRCFKHFHNPLEQNWDNAGLIFLDDIGLKWFRSMVYWSQAPDNEYSWPKAKEYYYQALRTGSEDYYVKTFRSLGQVMHLISDAAVPAHVRNDPHPVIDFYERSVENHPSMILSLEYKWFSVGDTIFDKFVSNSSAPSPISALWDHDEYLPDGSNMPDGYNRTIGLAEYTNANFWTEDTVNAYPHPSFEDINFDEDLFREVILAENSESHNRFYLSKQNGDPIDHFFTVGYWFYHLSESAEHDDAKKEALQLTYTLDDVCCKDYAKKLIPRAIGYSSALLDYFFRGSIEITLPSNQYHSGVYAMIEDPDQGFTHIMLNARNTTPDGDEMTDGSIELVVKYKLTLNGEDPFQSKYIETTESYSYITAEAKNISEIPRNESVELEFELKEALPINATDVTINLVYRGALGNEQDAIAVGYKDISEPTPLDIFSNLDKVCLSGNWYDAGSDDAIRLVDENGNGISDENEIDVYPHDVEDYYARLSSISDPQAPLQDPEDIHIPEIKAGEFKRKVYFLGDDELALSRFSLWSPCSYPGDGHSSGSQIPLGTDTLTSFRRQTYWLTAEECAAMGETPGCSIRRYPSFTSFRGVEMHGVRITYEDESWGHDNTCSLDNLN
;
A
#
# COMPACT_ATOMS: atom_id res chain seq x y z
N MET A 1 -28.60 59.33 6.87
CA MET A 1 -28.70 59.30 5.39
C MET A 1 -27.32 59.25 4.70
N GLY A 2 -26.29 59.97 5.15
CA GLY A 2 -24.96 59.96 4.52
C GLY A 2 -24.05 58.74 4.75
N LYS A 3 -24.25 57.95 5.83
CA LYS A 3 -23.48 56.71 6.09
C LYS A 3 -23.95 55.52 5.23
N ILE A 4 -25.27 55.39 5.05
CA ILE A 4 -25.89 54.32 4.23
C ILE A 4 -25.56 54.49 2.73
N LEU A 5 -25.48 55.73 2.24
CA LEU A 5 -25.13 56.02 0.85
C LEU A 5 -23.65 55.76 0.53
N LYS A 6 -22.75 55.87 1.53
CA LYS A 6 -21.32 55.55 1.39
C LYS A 6 -21.07 54.04 1.44
N VAL A 7 -21.82 53.30 2.26
CA VAL A 7 -21.77 51.82 2.31
C VAL A 7 -22.34 51.22 1.01
N LEU A 8 -23.40 51.80 0.45
CA LEU A 8 -23.98 51.36 -0.83
C LEU A 8 -23.13 51.71 -2.06
N MET A 9 -22.37 52.81 -2.03
CA MET A 9 -21.43 53.14 -3.11
C MET A 9 -20.14 52.33 -3.04
N LEU A 10 -19.69 51.95 -1.84
CA LEU A 10 -18.54 51.05 -1.68
C LEU A 10 -18.91 49.60 -2.08
N SER A 11 -20.13 49.15 -1.75
CA SER A 11 -20.62 47.83 -2.18
C SER A 11 -20.87 47.75 -3.70
N HIS A 12 -21.36 48.81 -4.35
CA HIS A 12 -21.49 48.84 -5.81
C HIS A 12 -20.16 48.91 -6.56
N LEU A 13 -19.08 49.45 -5.96
CA LEU A 13 -17.76 49.45 -6.57
C LEU A 13 -17.02 48.10 -6.39
N ILE A 14 -17.33 47.37 -5.31
CA ILE A 14 -16.83 46.01 -5.04
C ILE A 14 -17.55 44.99 -5.94
N LEU A 15 -18.88 45.10 -6.11
CA LEU A 15 -19.66 44.17 -6.95
C LEU A 15 -19.26 44.17 -8.44
N LEU A 16 -18.70 45.27 -8.96
CA LEU A 16 -18.29 45.35 -10.37
C LEU A 16 -16.94 44.68 -10.68
N PHE A 17 -16.22 44.19 -9.66
CA PHE A 17 -14.95 43.45 -9.81
C PHE A 17 -15.02 41.97 -9.36
N CYS A 18 -16.15 41.49 -8.81
CA CYS A 18 -16.24 40.16 -8.19
C CYS A 18 -16.54 38.98 -9.14
N THR A 19 -16.50 39.13 -10.47
CA THR A 19 -16.78 38.00 -11.38
C THR A 19 -15.60 37.02 -11.56
N GLN A 20 -14.49 37.19 -10.83
CA GLN A 20 -13.34 36.27 -10.84
C GLN A 20 -12.56 36.21 -9.50
N GLN A 21 -13.21 36.37 -8.35
CA GLN A 21 -12.50 36.32 -7.06
C GLN A 21 -12.73 34.98 -6.36
N THR A 22 -11.63 34.26 -6.16
CA THR A 22 -11.55 32.98 -5.46
C THR A 22 -11.37 33.22 -3.97
N CYS A 23 -12.13 32.50 -3.14
CA CYS A 23 -11.75 32.30 -1.74
C CYS A 23 -10.66 31.23 -1.80
N ASN A 24 -9.39 31.59 -1.93
CA ASN A 24 -8.34 30.57 -1.94
C ASN A 24 -8.07 30.11 -0.52
N ALA A 25 -7.74 28.84 -0.34
CA ALA A 25 -7.18 28.34 0.90
C ALA A 25 -5.65 28.62 0.95
N TYR A 26 -4.87 27.78 1.66
CA TYR A 26 -3.41 27.73 1.45
C TYR A 26 -3.08 27.71 -0.06
N ASP A 27 -2.01 28.40 -0.49
CA ASP A 27 -1.78 28.52 -1.94
C ASP A 27 -1.53 27.17 -2.63
N ASN A 28 -2.20 27.01 -3.77
CA ASN A 28 -2.17 25.84 -4.64
C ASN A 28 -0.83 25.61 -5.37
N LYS A 29 0.09 26.58 -5.35
CA LYS A 29 1.42 26.44 -5.98
C LYS A 29 2.47 25.93 -5.00
N HIS A 30 2.33 26.20 -3.71
CA HIS A 30 3.40 25.95 -2.76
C HIS A 30 2.96 25.21 -1.49
N THR A 31 1.96 25.70 -0.75
CA THR A 31 1.72 25.25 0.62
C THR A 31 1.03 23.90 0.69
N HIS A 32 -0.07 23.67 -0.04
CA HIS A 32 -0.71 22.35 -0.08
C HIS A 32 0.22 21.27 -0.60
N GLN A 33 1.00 21.58 -1.64
CA GLN A 33 1.96 20.65 -2.19
C GLN A 33 3.06 20.31 -1.18
N TYR A 34 3.54 21.30 -0.42
CA TYR A 34 4.52 21.06 0.63
C TYR A 34 3.95 20.20 1.77
N ILE A 35 2.73 20.48 2.23
CA ILE A 35 2.06 19.68 3.27
C ILE A 35 1.90 18.24 2.79
N ASN A 36 1.38 18.02 1.57
CA ASN A 36 1.24 16.68 1.00
C ASN A 36 2.59 15.97 0.86
N LEU A 37 3.65 16.68 0.44
CA LEU A 37 4.99 16.11 0.37
C LEU A 37 5.47 15.62 1.73
N LYS A 38 5.35 16.46 2.76
CA LYS A 38 5.80 16.13 4.12
C LYS A 38 4.94 15.06 4.76
N ALA A 39 3.65 15.02 4.43
CA ALA A 39 2.77 13.97 4.88
C ALA A 39 3.18 12.60 4.30
N LEU A 40 3.57 12.55 3.03
CA LEU A 40 4.12 11.34 2.40
C LEU A 40 5.42 10.88 3.07
N GLU A 41 6.33 11.81 3.36
CA GLU A 41 7.58 11.51 4.08
C GLU A 41 7.34 11.02 5.52
N GLY A 42 6.22 11.40 6.14
CA GLY A 42 5.86 11.05 7.51
C GLY A 42 4.88 9.88 7.65
N SER A 43 4.40 9.31 6.53
CA SER A 43 3.48 8.17 6.47
C SER A 43 4.21 6.88 6.11
N ASP A 44 3.58 5.73 6.35
CA ASP A 44 4.07 4.40 5.98
C ASP A 44 3.78 4.05 4.51
N LEU A 45 3.17 4.96 3.73
CA LEU A 45 2.74 4.70 2.37
C LEU A 45 3.86 4.15 1.46
N ASP A 46 5.07 4.70 1.55
CA ASP A 46 6.18 4.26 0.70
C ASP A 46 6.56 2.79 0.94
N SER A 47 6.66 2.38 2.21
CA SER A 47 6.87 0.98 2.59
C SER A 47 5.68 0.12 2.19
N THR A 48 4.46 0.54 2.47
CA THR A 48 3.25 -0.25 2.15
C THR A 48 3.12 -0.50 0.65
N LEU A 49 3.44 0.48 -0.20
CA LEU A 49 3.43 0.31 -1.65
C LEU A 49 4.47 -0.71 -2.13
N LYS A 50 5.67 -0.68 -1.53
CA LYS A 50 6.77 -1.61 -1.85
C LYS A 50 6.48 -3.03 -1.40
N ASP A 51 5.99 -3.18 -0.18
CA ASP A 51 5.89 -4.47 0.49
C ASP A 51 4.56 -5.17 0.19
N SER A 52 3.47 -4.42 0.04
CA SER A 52 2.10 -4.97 0.07
C SER A 52 1.23 -4.63 -1.16
N SER A 53 1.70 -3.83 -2.11
CA SER A 53 0.90 -3.42 -3.29
C SER A 53 1.58 -3.67 -4.65
N GLY A 54 2.77 -4.29 -4.66
CA GLY A 54 3.48 -4.60 -5.89
C GLY A 54 4.03 -3.38 -6.65
N PHE A 55 4.31 -2.28 -5.94
CA PHE A 55 4.96 -1.08 -6.48
C PHE A 55 6.39 -0.97 -5.94
N PRO A 56 7.39 -1.61 -6.59
CA PRO A 56 8.73 -1.77 -6.03
C PRO A 56 9.48 -0.44 -5.82
N ASN A 57 9.11 0.63 -6.54
CA ASN A 57 9.68 1.97 -6.33
C ASN A 57 8.87 2.83 -5.33
N GLY A 58 7.86 2.27 -4.66
CA GLY A 58 7.01 2.95 -3.69
C GLY A 58 6.40 4.24 -4.24
N ILE A 59 6.54 5.36 -3.54
CA ILE A 59 5.98 6.65 -3.98
C ILE A 59 6.65 7.22 -5.25
N ALA A 60 7.83 6.70 -5.62
CA ALA A 60 8.55 7.08 -6.84
C ALA A 60 8.10 6.28 -8.07
N GLU A 61 7.27 5.25 -7.90
CA GLU A 61 6.71 4.46 -8.98
C GLU A 61 5.91 5.33 -9.95
N LYS A 62 6.04 5.07 -11.26
CA LYS A 62 5.37 5.86 -12.29
C LYS A 62 4.09 5.18 -12.74
N VAL A 63 3.00 5.94 -12.70
CA VAL A 63 1.70 5.57 -13.23
C VAL A 63 1.30 6.63 -14.26
N ASN A 64 1.03 6.20 -15.50
CA ASN A 64 0.71 7.08 -16.63
C ASN A 64 1.74 8.22 -16.80
N GLY A 65 3.03 7.87 -16.66
CA GLY A 65 4.16 8.80 -16.81
C GLY A 65 4.43 9.75 -15.65
N LYS A 66 3.62 9.75 -14.57
CA LYS A 66 3.83 10.58 -13.36
C LYS A 66 4.13 9.70 -12.16
N THR A 67 4.96 10.17 -11.23
CA THR A 67 5.19 9.43 -9.97
C THR A 67 3.94 9.48 -9.08
N ILE A 68 3.73 8.46 -8.24
CA ILE A 68 2.66 8.45 -7.24
C ILE A 68 2.74 9.70 -6.36
N GLN A 69 3.93 10.06 -5.88
CA GLN A 69 4.18 11.31 -5.16
C GLN A 69 3.66 12.52 -5.94
N LYS A 70 3.95 12.61 -7.24
CA LYS A 70 3.50 13.72 -8.08
C LYS A 70 1.98 13.77 -8.24
N LEU A 71 1.31 12.62 -8.29
CA LEU A 71 -0.15 12.54 -8.40
C LEU A 71 -0.84 13.07 -7.13
N ILE A 72 -0.32 12.73 -5.95
CA ILE A 72 -0.83 13.22 -4.66
C ILE A 72 -0.57 14.74 -4.51
N LEU A 73 0.60 15.21 -4.94
CA LEU A 73 0.94 16.65 -5.01
C LEU A 73 0.03 17.42 -5.97
N ASP A 74 -0.29 16.83 -7.12
CA ASP A 74 -1.23 17.41 -8.09
C ASP A 74 -2.65 17.45 -7.49
N GLY A 75 -3.08 16.39 -6.80
CA GLY A 75 -4.36 16.37 -6.08
C GLY A 75 -4.51 17.54 -5.12
N GLY A 76 -3.51 17.78 -4.26
CA GLY A 76 -3.54 18.89 -3.30
C GLY A 76 -3.65 20.28 -3.95
N LYS A 77 -3.16 20.42 -5.19
CA LYS A 77 -3.29 21.67 -5.97
C LYS A 77 -4.66 21.81 -6.64
N GLU A 78 -5.26 20.70 -7.05
CA GLU A 78 -6.44 20.70 -7.91
C GLU A 78 -7.75 20.80 -7.12
N GLU A 79 -7.75 20.64 -5.80
CA GLU A 79 -8.96 20.74 -4.97
C GLU A 79 -9.59 22.14 -5.02
N ASP A 80 -8.79 23.18 -5.24
CA ASP A 80 -9.27 24.55 -5.43
C ASP A 80 -9.72 24.85 -6.87
N GLU A 81 -9.64 23.89 -7.79
CA GLU A 81 -10.01 24.08 -9.20
C GLU A 81 -11.22 23.22 -9.63
N PRO A 82 -12.25 23.82 -10.26
CA PRO A 82 -12.42 25.25 -10.48
C PRO A 82 -12.67 25.98 -9.14
N GLY A 83 -12.29 27.26 -9.06
CA GLY A 83 -12.40 28.11 -7.87
C GLY A 83 -13.77 28.20 -7.17
N THR A 84 -14.81 27.55 -7.66
CA THR A 84 -16.06 27.31 -6.95
C THR A 84 -15.99 26.19 -5.90
N ARG A 85 -14.93 25.37 -5.90
CA ARG A 85 -14.75 24.28 -4.92
C ARG A 85 -14.49 24.81 -3.52
N CYS A 86 -13.74 25.91 -3.42
CA CYS A 86 -13.38 26.57 -2.15
C CYS A 86 -14.56 26.87 -1.22
N PHE A 87 -15.77 27.12 -1.75
CA PHE A 87 -16.95 27.35 -0.91
C PHE A 87 -17.32 26.15 -0.03
N LYS A 88 -16.74 24.97 -0.31
CA LYS A 88 -16.92 23.73 0.45
C LYS A 88 -15.73 23.42 1.35
N HIS A 89 -14.77 24.32 1.48
CA HIS A 89 -13.56 24.13 2.28
C HIS A 89 -13.69 24.65 3.71
N PHE A 90 -14.92 24.97 4.12
CA PHE A 90 -15.23 25.52 5.43
C PHE A 90 -15.93 24.48 6.31
N HIS A 91 -15.68 24.53 7.61
CA HIS A 91 -16.39 23.70 8.59
C HIS A 91 -16.31 24.33 9.98
N ASN A 92 -17.45 24.78 10.50
CA ASN A 92 -17.59 25.19 11.89
C ASN A 92 -17.79 23.98 12.81
N PRO A 93 -16.80 23.60 13.64
CA PRO A 93 -16.91 22.44 14.53
C PRO A 93 -17.84 22.67 15.73
N LEU A 94 -18.33 23.90 15.94
CA LEU A 94 -19.29 24.19 17.01
C LEU A 94 -20.75 24.12 16.54
N GLU A 95 -20.98 23.76 15.27
CA GLU A 95 -22.33 23.56 14.76
C GLU A 95 -22.82 22.14 15.06
N GLN A 96 -23.77 22.02 16.00
CA GLN A 96 -24.31 20.72 16.45
C GLN A 96 -24.94 19.90 15.33
N ASN A 97 -25.44 20.54 14.28
CA ASN A 97 -25.88 19.84 13.08
C ASN A 97 -24.88 20.05 11.95
N TRP A 98 -24.02 19.07 11.72
CA TRP A 98 -22.98 19.13 10.70
C TRP A 98 -23.49 19.42 9.27
N ASP A 99 -24.78 19.21 8.99
CA ASP A 99 -25.41 19.65 7.72
C ASP A 99 -25.37 21.18 7.52
N ASN A 100 -25.28 21.93 8.61
CA ASN A 100 -25.19 23.38 8.64
C ASN A 100 -23.78 23.90 8.95
N ALA A 101 -22.81 23.01 9.18
CA ALA A 101 -21.46 23.41 9.59
C ALA A 101 -20.65 24.06 8.46
N GLY A 102 -21.11 23.98 7.20
CA GLY A 102 -20.43 24.58 6.05
C GLY A 102 -20.66 26.08 5.90
N LEU A 103 -20.15 26.64 4.81
CA LEU A 103 -20.22 28.08 4.54
C LEU A 103 -21.63 28.52 4.14
N ILE A 104 -22.06 29.65 4.70
CA ILE A 104 -23.22 30.42 4.24
C ILE A 104 -22.72 31.64 3.50
N PHE A 105 -23.06 31.79 2.22
CA PHE A 105 -22.64 32.92 1.40
C PHE A 105 -23.83 33.59 0.73
N LEU A 106 -23.85 34.93 0.75
CA LEU A 106 -24.86 35.73 0.06
C LEU A 106 -24.33 36.14 -1.32
N ASP A 107 -24.98 35.68 -2.38
CA ASP A 107 -24.69 36.14 -3.75
C ASP A 107 -25.82 37.01 -4.32
N ASP A 108 -25.68 37.44 -5.58
CA ASP A 108 -26.64 38.29 -6.30
C ASP A 108 -28.07 37.69 -6.39
N ILE A 109 -28.23 36.39 -6.12
CA ILE A 109 -29.48 35.63 -6.28
C ILE A 109 -30.04 35.21 -4.91
N GLY A 110 -29.25 35.27 -3.83
CA GLY A 110 -29.72 35.09 -2.45
C GLY A 110 -28.73 34.35 -1.56
N LEU A 111 -29.23 33.91 -0.40
CA LEU A 111 -28.46 33.09 0.55
C LEU A 111 -28.24 31.69 -0.03
N LYS A 112 -26.97 31.30 -0.17
CA LYS A 112 -26.54 29.95 -0.55
C LYS A 112 -25.86 29.27 0.61
N TRP A 113 -26.19 27.98 0.75
CA TRP A 113 -25.61 27.08 1.73
C TRP A 113 -24.71 26.10 1.00
N PHE A 114 -23.47 25.99 1.45
CA PHE A 114 -22.51 25.02 0.95
C PHE A 114 -22.28 23.94 2.00
N ARG A 115 -22.05 22.71 1.53
CA ARG A 115 -21.69 21.59 2.41
C ARG A 115 -20.31 21.86 3.02
N SER A 116 -20.10 21.38 4.25
CA SER A 116 -18.81 21.51 4.92
C SER A 116 -17.72 20.67 4.27
N MET A 117 -16.45 20.96 4.58
CA MET A 117 -15.30 20.20 4.06
C MET A 117 -15.34 18.72 4.46
N VAL A 118 -15.81 18.42 5.68
CA VAL A 118 -16.01 17.06 6.20
C VAL A 118 -16.95 16.27 5.29
N TYR A 119 -18.07 16.87 4.91
CA TYR A 119 -19.03 16.24 4.01
C TYR A 119 -18.54 16.20 2.58
N TRP A 120 -17.90 17.27 2.12
CA TRP A 120 -17.38 17.35 0.76
C TRP A 120 -16.33 16.28 0.49
N SER A 121 -15.51 15.96 1.49
CA SER A 121 -14.54 14.87 1.43
C SER A 121 -15.18 13.49 1.25
N GLN A 122 -16.47 13.32 1.54
CA GLN A 122 -17.19 12.05 1.47
C GLN A 122 -18.37 12.06 0.49
N ALA A 123 -18.60 13.20 -0.17
CA ALA A 123 -19.78 13.42 -1.00
C ALA A 123 -19.76 12.51 -2.26
N PRO A 124 -20.90 11.88 -2.61
CA PRO A 124 -20.97 10.99 -3.77
C PRO A 124 -20.82 11.72 -5.12
N ASP A 125 -21.16 13.01 -5.15
CA ASP A 125 -21.03 13.92 -6.29
C ASP A 125 -19.67 14.64 -6.36
N ASN A 126 -18.79 14.43 -5.38
CA ASN A 126 -17.38 14.81 -5.51
C ASN A 126 -16.63 13.65 -6.17
N GLU A 127 -16.13 13.85 -7.38
CA GLU A 127 -15.40 12.80 -8.14
C GLU A 127 -14.09 12.37 -7.47
N TYR A 128 -13.58 13.15 -6.51
CA TYR A 128 -12.32 12.91 -5.82
C TYR A 128 -12.50 12.79 -4.29
N SER A 129 -13.69 12.37 -3.85
CA SER A 129 -13.95 12.07 -2.43
C SER A 129 -13.31 10.77 -1.96
N TRP A 130 -13.28 10.56 -0.64
CA TRP A 130 -12.81 9.35 0.01
C TRP A 130 -13.48 8.06 -0.54
N PRO A 131 -14.83 7.97 -0.67
CA PRO A 131 -15.45 6.79 -1.28
C PRO A 131 -15.02 6.58 -2.74
N LYS A 132 -14.81 7.66 -3.51
CA LYS A 132 -14.32 7.56 -4.89
C LYS A 132 -12.87 7.09 -4.95
N ALA A 133 -12.00 7.56 -4.06
CA ALA A 133 -10.62 7.11 -3.95
C ALA A 133 -10.56 5.58 -3.73
N LYS A 134 -11.38 5.06 -2.81
CA LYS A 134 -11.50 3.62 -2.55
C LYS A 134 -12.02 2.85 -3.76
N GLU A 135 -13.09 3.34 -4.38
CA GLU A 135 -13.62 2.73 -5.60
C GLU A 135 -12.57 2.67 -6.72
N TYR A 136 -11.84 3.76 -6.96
CA TYR A 136 -10.78 3.78 -7.96
C TYR A 136 -9.65 2.83 -7.59
N TYR A 137 -9.24 2.76 -6.33
CA TYR A 137 -8.18 1.84 -5.91
C TYR A 137 -8.59 0.38 -6.12
N TYR A 138 -9.80 0.03 -5.70
CA TYR A 138 -10.37 -1.30 -5.92
C TYR A 138 -10.43 -1.67 -7.40
N GLN A 139 -10.90 -0.77 -8.27
CA GLN A 139 -10.90 -1.02 -9.72
C GLN A 139 -9.48 -1.10 -10.30
N ALA A 140 -8.54 -0.30 -9.79
CA ALA A 140 -7.14 -0.32 -10.23
C ALA A 140 -6.47 -1.65 -9.89
N LEU A 141 -6.70 -2.18 -8.68
CA LEU A 141 -6.19 -3.49 -8.26
C LEU A 141 -6.69 -4.60 -9.18
N ARG A 142 -7.99 -4.60 -9.51
CA ARG A 142 -8.63 -5.65 -10.32
C ARG A 142 -8.28 -5.61 -11.80
N THR A 143 -8.06 -4.41 -12.34
CA THR A 143 -7.90 -4.20 -13.80
C THR A 143 -6.48 -3.84 -14.20
N GLY A 144 -5.63 -3.44 -13.26
CA GLY A 144 -4.33 -2.84 -13.54
C GLY A 144 -4.38 -1.49 -14.24
N SER A 145 -5.55 -0.84 -14.29
CA SER A 145 -5.72 0.42 -15.01
C SER A 145 -4.92 1.54 -14.35
N GLU A 146 -3.92 2.06 -15.08
CA GLU A 146 -3.17 3.23 -14.66
C GLU A 146 -4.07 4.46 -14.47
N ASP A 147 -5.14 4.61 -15.26
CA ASP A 147 -6.09 5.71 -15.10
C ASP A 147 -6.83 5.65 -13.77
N TYR A 148 -7.17 4.45 -13.29
CA TYR A 148 -7.77 4.30 -11.96
C TYR A 148 -6.75 4.57 -10.86
N TYR A 149 -5.51 4.08 -10.96
CA TYR A 149 -4.45 4.45 -10.01
C TYR A 149 -4.20 5.96 -9.98
N VAL A 150 -4.16 6.63 -11.13
CA VAL A 150 -4.05 8.10 -11.23
C VAL A 150 -5.17 8.79 -10.44
N LYS A 151 -6.41 8.32 -10.61
CA LYS A 151 -7.55 8.89 -9.89
C LYS A 151 -7.51 8.60 -8.40
N THR A 152 -7.07 7.41 -7.97
CA THR A 152 -6.86 7.09 -6.54
C THR A 152 -5.93 8.08 -5.89
N PHE A 153 -4.69 8.19 -6.39
CA PHE A 153 -3.66 9.01 -5.77
C PHE A 153 -3.98 10.51 -5.86
N ARG A 154 -4.60 10.96 -6.96
CA ARG A 154 -5.12 12.33 -7.05
C ARG A 154 -6.21 12.59 -6.01
N SER A 155 -7.15 11.66 -5.83
CA SER A 155 -8.25 11.81 -4.86
C SER A 155 -7.71 11.92 -3.43
N LEU A 156 -6.73 11.09 -3.07
CA LEU A 156 -6.08 11.18 -1.76
C LEU A 156 -5.46 12.56 -1.52
N GLY A 157 -4.74 13.09 -2.51
CA GLY A 157 -4.19 14.45 -2.43
C GLY A 157 -5.24 15.56 -2.25
N GLN A 158 -6.42 15.39 -2.85
CA GLN A 158 -7.55 16.31 -2.72
C GLN A 158 -8.24 16.20 -1.35
N VAL A 159 -8.34 15.00 -0.77
CA VAL A 159 -8.85 14.83 0.60
C VAL A 159 -7.86 15.42 1.62
N MET A 160 -6.55 15.24 1.42
CA MET A 160 -5.51 15.86 2.24
C MET A 160 -5.58 17.39 2.20
N HIS A 161 -5.91 17.98 1.04
CA HIS A 161 -6.13 19.43 0.94
C HIS A 161 -7.22 19.90 1.93
N LEU A 162 -8.36 19.21 1.97
CA LEU A 162 -9.44 19.53 2.91
C LEU A 162 -9.01 19.35 4.39
N ILE A 163 -8.12 18.39 4.70
CA ILE A 163 -7.52 18.30 6.05
C ILE A 163 -6.67 19.54 6.33
N SER A 164 -5.82 19.94 5.38
CA SER A 164 -4.95 21.11 5.59
C SER A 164 -5.73 22.42 5.75
N ASP A 165 -6.91 22.53 5.14
CA ASP A 165 -7.80 23.68 5.32
C ASP A 165 -8.43 23.74 6.71
N ALA A 166 -8.57 22.60 7.39
CA ALA A 166 -8.93 22.59 8.81
C ALA A 166 -7.85 23.22 9.71
N ALA A 167 -6.63 23.40 9.19
CA ALA A 167 -5.55 24.13 9.85
C ALA A 167 -5.51 25.62 9.43
N VAL A 168 -6.53 26.13 8.76
CA VAL A 168 -6.69 27.56 8.46
C VAL A 168 -7.79 28.13 9.35
N PRO A 169 -7.50 29.12 10.22
CA PRO A 169 -8.49 29.68 11.15
C PRO A 169 -9.76 30.21 10.46
N ALA A 170 -9.62 30.85 9.29
CA ALA A 170 -10.76 31.38 8.52
C ALA A 170 -11.73 30.29 8.06
N HIS A 171 -11.19 29.12 7.66
CA HIS A 171 -11.97 27.99 7.14
C HIS A 171 -12.80 27.31 8.22
N VAL A 172 -12.29 27.28 9.45
CA VAL A 172 -12.98 26.63 10.57
C VAL A 172 -13.85 27.58 11.39
N ARG A 173 -13.81 28.88 11.06
CA ARG A 173 -14.61 29.94 11.67
C ARG A 173 -15.63 30.55 10.70
N ASN A 174 -15.89 29.89 9.56
CA ASN A 174 -16.83 30.34 8.53
C ASN A 174 -16.62 31.82 8.19
N ASP A 175 -15.37 32.21 7.98
CA ASP A 175 -14.97 33.59 7.73
C ASP A 175 -14.57 33.78 6.26
N PRO A 176 -15.54 33.98 5.33
CA PRO A 176 -15.25 34.09 3.91
C PRO A 176 -14.67 35.47 3.60
N HIS A 177 -13.46 35.49 3.03
CA HIS A 177 -12.82 36.73 2.63
C HIS A 177 -12.80 36.87 1.09
N PRO A 178 -13.31 37.98 0.52
CA PRO A 178 -13.26 38.23 -0.93
C PRO A 178 -11.85 38.57 -1.46
N VAL A 179 -10.90 38.77 -0.55
CA VAL A 179 -9.46 38.91 -0.80
C VAL A 179 -8.78 37.95 0.19
N ILE A 180 -7.85 37.12 -0.28
CA ILE A 180 -7.10 36.09 0.50
C ILE A 180 -6.90 36.51 1.97
N ASP A 181 -7.22 35.60 2.90
CA ASP A 181 -7.07 35.82 4.34
C ASP A 181 -5.63 36.23 4.69
N PHE A 182 -5.46 37.05 5.74
CA PHE A 182 -4.16 37.59 6.08
C PHE A 182 -3.14 36.49 6.40
N TYR A 183 -3.56 35.45 7.14
CA TYR A 183 -2.68 34.34 7.51
C TYR A 183 -2.26 33.55 6.27
N GLU A 184 -3.21 33.19 5.41
CA GLU A 184 -2.91 32.48 4.17
C GLU A 184 -1.97 33.25 3.26
N ARG A 185 -2.23 34.54 3.07
CA ARG A 185 -1.39 35.43 2.28
C ARG A 185 0.01 35.56 2.87
N SER A 186 0.14 35.61 4.19
CA SER A 186 1.45 35.66 4.86
C SER A 186 2.23 34.37 4.64
N VAL A 187 1.56 33.22 4.75
CA VAL A 187 2.15 31.89 4.50
C VAL A 187 2.57 31.74 3.02
N GLU A 188 1.73 32.17 2.07
CA GLU A 188 2.02 32.14 0.63
C GLU A 188 3.23 33.03 0.26
N ASN A 189 3.30 34.25 0.80
CA ASN A 189 4.36 35.20 0.46
C ASN A 189 5.71 34.88 1.12
N HIS A 190 5.73 33.98 2.09
CA HIS A 190 6.93 33.58 2.82
C HIS A 190 7.20 32.08 2.73
N PRO A 191 7.40 31.49 1.54
CA PRO A 191 7.64 30.05 1.41
C PRO A 191 8.92 29.61 2.13
N SER A 192 9.93 30.48 2.21
CA SER A 192 11.14 30.24 3.01
C SER A 192 10.86 30.13 4.50
N MET A 193 9.82 30.79 5.01
CA MET A 193 9.37 30.63 6.40
C MET A 193 8.94 29.19 6.60
N ILE A 194 8.00 28.66 5.81
CA ILE A 194 7.49 27.29 5.92
C ILE A 194 8.63 26.27 5.86
N LEU A 195 9.54 26.43 4.90
CA LEU A 195 10.70 25.55 4.71
C LEU A 195 11.72 25.60 5.86
N SER A 196 11.74 26.68 6.64
CA SER A 196 12.68 26.90 7.75
C SER A 196 11.99 26.96 9.11
N LEU A 197 10.69 26.65 9.19
CA LEU A 197 9.98 26.59 10.46
C LEU A 197 10.67 25.52 11.31
N GLU A 198 11.29 25.93 12.42
CA GLU A 198 11.72 25.02 13.47
C GLU A 198 10.47 24.55 14.21
N TYR A 199 9.86 23.46 13.74
CA TYR A 199 8.74 22.81 14.41
C TYR A 199 9.08 21.38 14.82
N LYS A 200 8.39 20.91 15.87
CA LYS A 200 8.39 19.51 16.24
C LYS A 200 7.37 18.79 15.37
N TRP A 201 7.77 17.64 14.83
CA TRP A 201 6.84 16.73 14.18
C TRP A 201 5.63 16.44 15.08
N PHE A 202 4.45 16.45 14.47
CA PHE A 202 3.20 16.14 15.13
C PHE A 202 2.68 14.83 14.53
N SER A 203 2.42 13.84 15.38
CA SER A 203 1.64 12.67 15.02
C SER A 203 0.27 12.77 15.68
N VAL A 204 -0.74 12.31 14.95
CA VAL A 204 -2.07 12.05 15.49
C VAL A 204 -2.01 10.78 16.33
N GLY A 205 -2.82 10.68 17.38
CA GLY A 205 -2.93 9.46 18.17
C GLY A 205 -3.75 8.41 17.43
N ASP A 206 -3.28 7.17 17.44
CA ASP A 206 -3.82 6.05 16.65
C ASP A 206 -5.33 5.82 16.86
N THR A 207 -5.84 6.10 18.07
CA THR A 207 -7.26 5.94 18.42
C THR A 207 -8.16 7.09 17.95
N ILE A 208 -7.68 8.03 17.12
CA ILE A 208 -8.52 9.13 16.63
C ILE A 208 -9.71 8.60 15.82
N PHE A 209 -9.50 7.55 15.02
CA PHE A 209 -10.54 6.98 14.17
C PHE A 209 -11.64 6.30 14.98
N ASP A 210 -11.37 5.87 16.22
CA ASP A 210 -12.38 5.33 17.14
C ASP A 210 -13.29 6.40 17.73
N LYS A 211 -12.90 7.68 17.63
CA LYS A 211 -13.67 8.80 18.18
C LYS A 211 -14.74 9.32 17.24
N PHE A 212 -14.77 8.85 15.99
CA PHE A 212 -15.71 9.38 14.99
C PHE A 212 -17.16 9.38 15.50
N VAL A 213 -17.88 10.46 15.21
CA VAL A 213 -19.29 10.58 15.53
C VAL A 213 -20.11 10.07 14.36
N SER A 214 -21.12 9.25 14.65
CA SER A 214 -22.02 8.71 13.62
C SER A 214 -22.78 9.83 12.92
N ASN A 215 -22.51 10.00 11.62
CA ASN A 215 -23.15 11.00 10.78
C ASN A 215 -23.50 10.40 9.42
N SER A 216 -24.75 10.52 8.97
CA SER A 216 -25.18 9.92 7.70
C SER A 216 -24.56 10.55 6.46
N SER A 217 -24.19 11.84 6.54
CA SER A 217 -23.60 12.62 5.45
C SER A 217 -22.07 12.47 5.40
N ALA A 218 -21.45 12.07 6.51
CA ALA A 218 -20.02 11.77 6.63
C ALA A 218 -19.80 10.48 7.46
N PRO A 219 -20.17 9.31 6.93
CA PRO A 219 -20.19 8.06 7.70
C PRO A 219 -18.82 7.41 7.92
N SER A 220 -17.78 7.86 7.22
CA SER A 220 -16.44 7.30 7.33
C SER A 220 -15.72 7.80 8.59
N PRO A 221 -15.00 6.94 9.34
CA PRO A 221 -14.25 7.32 10.54
C PRO A 221 -13.23 8.44 10.34
N ILE A 222 -12.80 8.70 9.10
CA ILE A 222 -11.89 9.81 8.78
C ILE A 222 -12.46 11.18 9.17
N SER A 223 -13.78 11.32 9.39
CA SER A 223 -14.37 12.58 9.85
C SER A 223 -13.73 13.08 11.15
N ALA A 224 -13.30 12.16 12.02
CA ALA A 224 -12.63 12.48 13.29
C ALA A 224 -11.30 13.25 13.11
N LEU A 225 -10.69 13.21 11.91
CA LEU A 225 -9.52 14.04 11.60
C LEU A 225 -9.88 15.54 11.58
N TRP A 226 -11.13 15.88 11.27
CA TRP A 226 -11.63 17.26 11.30
C TRP A 226 -12.34 17.57 12.61
N ASP A 227 -13.32 16.74 12.97
CA ASP A 227 -14.25 16.99 14.06
C ASP A 227 -14.83 15.66 14.58
N HIS A 228 -15.00 15.55 15.89
CA HIS A 228 -15.77 14.48 16.55
C HIS A 228 -16.53 14.97 17.79
N ASP A 229 -16.94 16.24 17.80
CA ASP A 229 -17.74 16.88 18.84
C ASP A 229 -17.13 16.81 20.26
N GLU A 230 -15.79 16.81 20.38
CA GLU A 230 -15.12 16.87 21.68
C GLU A 230 -15.09 18.31 22.22
N TYR A 231 -14.85 19.31 21.38
CA TYR A 231 -14.91 20.75 21.68
C TYR A 231 -16.33 21.29 21.51
N LEU A 232 -16.94 21.73 22.62
CA LEU A 232 -18.38 21.98 22.66
C LEU A 232 -18.76 23.45 22.41
N PRO A 233 -20.01 23.73 21.95
CA PRO A 233 -20.45 25.10 21.63
C PRO A 233 -20.46 26.09 22.80
N ASP A 234 -20.45 25.59 24.04
CA ASP A 234 -20.33 26.41 25.25
C ASP A 234 -18.88 26.78 25.61
N GLY A 235 -17.91 26.35 24.80
CA GLY A 235 -16.47 26.57 25.00
C GLY A 235 -15.81 25.50 25.87
N SER A 236 -16.56 24.54 26.41
CA SER A 236 -15.97 23.47 27.22
C SER A 236 -15.11 22.52 26.38
N ASN A 237 -14.18 21.83 27.06
CA ASN A 237 -13.16 20.96 26.44
C ASN A 237 -12.24 21.67 25.44
N MET A 238 -11.95 22.96 25.66
CA MET A 238 -10.99 23.71 24.84
C MET A 238 -9.66 22.93 24.67
N PRO A 239 -9.22 22.64 23.44
CA PRO A 239 -7.98 21.92 23.17
C PRO A 239 -6.73 22.68 23.64
N ASP A 240 -5.89 22.02 24.43
CA ASP A 240 -4.68 22.57 25.07
C ASP A 240 -3.40 22.44 24.22
N GLY A 241 -3.52 21.84 23.03
CA GLY A 241 -2.41 21.56 22.12
C GLY A 241 -1.62 20.28 22.40
N TYR A 242 -1.85 19.61 23.54
CA TYR A 242 -1.24 18.32 23.86
C TYR A 242 -2.09 17.13 23.42
N ASN A 243 -3.42 17.28 23.42
CA ASN A 243 -4.34 16.25 22.92
C ASN A 243 -4.00 15.90 21.46
N ARG A 244 -3.68 14.62 21.22
CA ARG A 244 -3.31 14.09 19.89
C ARG A 244 -4.48 13.46 19.16
N THR A 245 -5.65 13.43 19.78
CA THR A 245 -6.85 12.77 19.26
C THR A 245 -8.03 13.72 19.11
N ILE A 246 -7.81 15.04 19.22
CA ILE A 246 -8.80 16.08 18.92
C ILE A 246 -8.97 16.22 17.40
N GLY A 247 -10.12 16.67 16.89
CA GLY A 247 -10.25 17.05 15.49
C GLY A 247 -9.44 18.31 15.17
N LEU A 248 -8.88 18.40 13.95
CA LEU A 248 -8.07 19.54 13.55
C LEU A 248 -8.89 20.83 13.47
N ALA A 249 -10.14 20.75 13.03
CA ALA A 249 -11.01 21.92 12.98
C ALA A 249 -11.36 22.43 14.38
N GLU A 250 -11.64 21.51 15.32
CA GLU A 250 -11.87 21.83 16.73
C GLU A 250 -10.66 22.52 17.36
N TYR A 251 -9.46 21.95 17.17
CA TYR A 251 -8.21 22.53 17.65
C TYR A 251 -7.98 23.93 17.09
N THR A 252 -8.14 24.11 15.77
CA THR A 252 -7.87 25.38 15.10
C THR A 252 -8.91 26.43 15.49
N ASN A 253 -10.19 26.08 15.52
CA ASN A 253 -11.28 27.00 15.88
C ASN A 253 -11.09 27.54 17.30
N ALA A 254 -10.75 26.67 18.25
CA ALA A 254 -10.60 27.02 19.65
C ALA A 254 -9.36 27.88 19.96
N ASN A 255 -8.29 27.76 19.15
CA ASN A 255 -6.99 28.34 19.49
C ASN A 255 -6.61 29.59 18.68
N PHE A 256 -7.24 29.86 17.55
CA PHE A 256 -6.81 30.92 16.63
C PHE A 256 -7.93 31.90 16.27
N TRP A 257 -7.57 33.19 16.19
CA TRP A 257 -8.48 34.25 15.70
C TRP A 257 -8.32 34.53 14.22
N THR A 258 -9.39 35.09 13.64
CA THR A 258 -9.43 35.70 12.31
C THR A 258 -9.81 37.18 12.43
N GLU A 259 -9.54 37.99 11.41
CA GLU A 259 -9.78 39.45 11.43
C GLU A 259 -11.26 39.86 11.51
N ASP A 260 -12.20 38.96 11.18
CA ASP A 260 -13.63 39.29 11.14
C ASP A 260 -14.51 38.52 12.15
N THR A 261 -13.94 37.59 12.96
CA THR A 261 -14.74 36.70 13.87
C THR A 261 -14.39 36.75 15.37
N VAL A 262 -13.76 37.82 15.87
CA VAL A 262 -13.26 37.93 17.26
C VAL A 262 -14.31 37.76 18.38
N ASN A 263 -15.62 37.83 18.08
CA ASN A 263 -16.68 37.58 19.07
C ASN A 263 -17.75 36.58 18.61
N ALA A 264 -17.49 35.82 17.53
CA ALA A 264 -18.47 34.87 17.00
C ALA A 264 -18.41 33.48 17.67
N TYR A 265 -17.33 33.21 18.42
CA TYR A 265 -17.02 31.89 18.99
C TYR A 265 -16.65 32.04 20.48
N PRO A 266 -16.85 30.99 21.32
CA PRO A 266 -16.54 31.04 22.75
C PRO A 266 -15.04 31.19 23.04
N HIS A 267 -14.18 30.59 22.20
CA HIS A 267 -12.73 30.78 22.25
C HIS A 267 -12.17 31.07 20.83
N PRO A 268 -11.00 31.72 20.74
CA PRO A 268 -10.35 32.47 21.82
C PRO A 268 -11.19 33.68 22.25
N SER A 269 -11.06 34.11 23.50
CA SER A 269 -11.76 35.22 24.14
C SER A 269 -10.78 36.16 24.84
N PHE A 270 -11.26 37.30 25.35
CA PHE A 270 -10.41 38.21 26.13
C PHE A 270 -9.92 37.61 27.45
N GLU A 271 -10.54 36.53 27.95
CA GLU A 271 -10.07 35.81 29.14
C GLU A 271 -8.89 34.88 28.82
N ASP A 272 -8.66 34.58 27.54
CA ASP A 272 -7.62 33.65 27.09
C ASP A 272 -6.28 34.34 26.81
N ILE A 273 -6.21 35.67 26.96
CA ILE A 273 -5.06 36.47 26.56
C ILE A 273 -4.48 37.26 27.73
N ASN A 274 -3.22 37.68 27.62
CA ASN A 274 -2.49 38.44 28.65
C ASN A 274 -2.86 39.94 28.74
N PHE A 275 -4.14 40.29 28.56
CA PHE A 275 -4.58 41.69 28.46
C PHE A 275 -4.25 42.56 29.69
N ASP A 276 -4.21 41.95 30.89
CA ASP A 276 -3.99 42.64 32.17
C ASP A 276 -2.50 42.77 32.57
N GLU A 277 -1.59 42.12 31.84
CA GLU A 277 -0.14 42.18 32.08
C GLU A 277 0.53 43.18 31.11
N ASP A 278 1.62 43.82 31.53
CA ASP A 278 2.34 44.84 30.75
C ASP A 278 2.48 44.43 29.27
N LEU A 279 1.71 45.09 28.40
CA LEU A 279 1.68 44.85 26.94
C LEU A 279 3.11 44.69 26.41
N PHE A 280 3.41 43.50 25.91
CA PHE A 280 4.74 43.17 25.42
C PHE A 280 5.03 44.01 24.19
N ARG A 281 6.09 44.83 24.29
CA ARG A 281 6.55 45.72 23.22
C ARG A 281 7.82 45.15 22.63
N GLU A 282 7.74 44.72 21.38
CA GLU A 282 8.91 44.38 20.60
C GLU A 282 9.28 45.53 19.67
N VAL A 283 10.58 45.70 19.43
CA VAL A 283 11.08 46.64 18.43
C VAL A 283 11.14 45.90 17.10
N ILE A 284 10.23 46.24 16.18
CA ILE A 284 10.23 45.72 14.81
C ILE A 284 10.87 46.73 13.85
N LEU A 285 11.45 46.24 12.76
CA LEU A 285 11.86 47.08 11.63
C LEU A 285 10.67 47.26 10.69
N ALA A 286 10.20 48.50 10.54
CA ALA A 286 9.18 48.85 9.55
C ALA A 286 9.75 48.80 8.12
N GLU A 287 8.86 48.75 7.12
CA GLU A 287 9.23 48.68 5.68
C GLU A 287 10.16 49.82 5.23
N ASN A 288 10.16 50.96 5.94
CA ASN A 288 11.03 52.11 5.71
C ASN A 288 12.42 51.98 6.38
N SER A 289 12.75 50.83 6.97
CA SER A 289 13.97 50.58 7.76
C SER A 289 14.08 51.36 9.08
N GLU A 290 12.97 51.90 9.60
CA GLU A 290 12.92 52.52 10.93
C GLU A 290 12.44 51.52 11.99
N SER A 291 12.94 51.66 13.22
CA SER A 291 12.55 50.82 14.36
C SER A 291 11.27 51.33 15.00
N HIS A 292 10.20 50.53 14.99
CA HIS A 292 8.92 50.82 15.62
C HIS A 292 8.67 49.87 16.79
N ASN A 293 8.07 50.36 17.87
CA ASN A 293 7.54 49.48 18.92
C ASN A 293 6.21 48.89 18.43
N ARG A 294 6.09 47.57 18.41
CA ARG A 294 4.85 46.86 18.13
C ARG A 294 4.36 46.15 19.37
N PHE A 295 3.05 46.22 19.60
CA PHE A 295 2.39 45.51 20.67
C PHE A 295 1.97 44.14 20.19
N TYR A 296 2.27 43.13 21.00
CA TYR A 296 1.76 41.79 20.82
C TYR A 296 1.03 41.36 22.09
N LEU A 297 -0.11 40.71 21.89
CA LEU A 297 -0.77 39.95 22.94
C LEU A 297 -0.51 38.48 22.71
N SER A 298 -0.44 37.75 23.82
CA SER A 298 -0.15 36.33 23.87
C SER A 298 -1.37 35.58 24.36
N LYS A 299 -1.61 34.40 23.78
CA LYS A 299 -2.64 33.46 24.25
C LYS A 299 -2.06 32.64 25.41
N GLN A 300 -2.77 32.61 26.53
CA GLN A 300 -2.35 31.98 27.78
C GLN A 300 -3.15 30.70 28.10
N ASN A 301 -4.45 30.69 27.82
CA ASN A 301 -5.31 29.51 28.03
C ASN A 301 -5.47 28.75 26.72
N GLY A 302 -5.51 27.41 26.74
CA GLY A 302 -5.50 26.55 25.53
C GLY A 302 -4.06 26.22 25.11
N ASP A 303 -3.77 26.13 23.81
CA ASP A 303 -2.38 26.04 23.31
C ASP A 303 -1.74 27.44 23.31
N PRO A 304 -0.70 27.70 24.13
CA PRO A 304 -0.11 29.03 24.24
C PRO A 304 0.59 29.50 22.96
N ILE A 305 0.41 30.79 22.65
CA ILE A 305 0.96 31.47 21.46
C ILE A 305 1.54 32.81 21.89
N ASP A 306 2.83 33.02 21.66
CA ASP A 306 3.55 34.23 22.09
C ASP A 306 3.08 35.46 21.31
N HIS A 307 3.10 35.39 19.98
CA HIS A 307 2.57 36.44 19.09
C HIS A 307 1.17 36.02 18.61
N PHE A 308 0.17 36.14 19.48
CA PHE A 308 -1.18 35.71 19.15
C PHE A 308 -1.87 36.70 18.20
N PHE A 309 -1.83 37.99 18.49
CA PHE A 309 -2.21 39.04 17.54
C PHE A 309 -1.56 40.37 17.92
N THR A 310 -1.67 41.33 17.01
CA THR A 310 -1.15 42.69 17.18
C THR A 310 -2.27 43.71 16.99
N VAL A 311 -1.94 44.99 17.18
CA VAL A 311 -2.89 46.10 17.10
C VAL A 311 -2.45 47.12 16.07
N GLY A 312 -3.43 47.66 15.36
CA GLY A 312 -3.27 48.71 14.39
C GLY A 312 -2.95 50.07 15.04
N TYR A 313 -2.52 51.02 14.22
CA TYR A 313 -2.09 52.34 14.65
C TYR A 313 -3.11 53.09 15.52
N TRP A 314 -4.41 52.92 15.27
CA TRP A 314 -5.45 53.62 16.02
C TRP A 314 -5.61 53.13 17.46
N PHE A 315 -5.10 51.94 17.80
CA PHE A 315 -5.16 51.40 19.15
C PHE A 315 -4.55 52.36 20.16
N TYR A 316 -3.39 52.96 19.85
CA TYR A 316 -2.70 53.89 20.74
C TYR A 316 -3.56 55.10 21.10
N HIS A 317 -4.26 55.67 20.11
CA HIS A 317 -5.12 56.84 20.31
C HIS A 317 -6.41 56.50 21.05
N LEU A 318 -6.98 55.33 20.77
CA LEU A 318 -8.22 54.86 21.38
C LEU A 318 -8.01 54.33 22.81
N SER A 319 -6.86 53.69 23.08
CA SER A 319 -6.53 53.15 24.40
C SER A 319 -6.02 54.19 25.39
N GLU A 320 -5.29 55.23 24.94
CA GLU A 320 -4.85 56.34 25.81
C GLU A 320 -6.01 57.23 26.28
N SER A 321 -7.11 57.26 25.53
CA SER A 321 -8.32 58.02 25.89
C SER A 321 -9.32 57.21 26.73
N ALA A 322 -9.06 55.92 26.98
CA ALA A 322 -9.92 55.03 27.73
C ALA A 322 -9.67 55.13 29.25
N GLU A 323 -10.66 55.60 30.01
CA GLU A 323 -10.59 55.70 31.49
C GLU A 323 -10.82 54.35 32.21
N HIS A 324 -11.32 53.33 31.50
CA HIS A 324 -11.72 52.02 32.05
C HIS A 324 -11.24 50.87 31.16
N ASP A 325 -11.01 49.68 31.75
CA ASP A 325 -10.51 48.51 31.03
C ASP A 325 -11.45 48.05 29.91
N ASP A 326 -12.77 48.21 30.09
CA ASP A 326 -13.77 47.90 29.06
C ASP A 326 -13.59 48.73 27.78
N ALA A 327 -13.23 50.01 27.90
CA ALA A 327 -12.99 50.88 26.75
C ALA A 327 -11.67 50.54 26.03
N LYS A 328 -10.68 50.01 26.74
CA LYS A 328 -9.46 49.46 26.12
C LYS A 328 -9.74 48.14 25.39
N LYS A 329 -10.60 47.28 25.94
CA LYS A 329 -11.07 46.06 25.26
C LYS A 329 -11.85 46.39 23.98
N GLU A 330 -12.71 47.41 24.00
CA GLU A 330 -13.40 47.90 22.81
C GLU A 330 -12.42 48.48 21.77
N ALA A 331 -11.42 49.26 22.20
CA ALA A 331 -10.36 49.72 21.30
C ALA A 331 -9.58 48.56 20.66
N LEU A 332 -9.32 47.50 21.43
CA LEU A 332 -8.66 46.28 20.96
C LEU A 332 -9.49 45.57 19.89
N GLN A 333 -10.79 45.37 20.13
CA GLN A 333 -11.72 44.78 19.16
C GLN A 333 -11.78 45.55 17.84
N LEU A 334 -11.65 46.87 17.87
CA LEU A 334 -11.74 47.71 16.68
C LEU A 334 -10.43 47.81 15.89
N THR A 335 -9.31 47.37 16.47
CA THR A 335 -7.99 47.65 15.93
C THR A 335 -7.05 46.45 15.91
N TYR A 336 -7.45 45.29 16.43
CA TYR A 336 -6.63 44.09 16.29
C TYR A 336 -6.42 43.75 14.81
N THR A 337 -5.30 43.12 14.52
CA THR A 337 -4.90 42.68 13.18
C THR A 337 -3.81 41.62 13.33
N LEU A 338 -3.48 40.93 12.23
CA LEU A 338 -2.35 40.01 12.16
C LEU A 338 -1.17 40.65 11.41
N ASP A 339 0.03 40.19 11.73
CA ASP A 339 1.24 40.47 10.96
C ASP A 339 2.06 39.19 10.72
N ASP A 340 3.15 39.28 9.96
CA ASP A 340 3.96 38.11 9.62
C ASP A 340 4.55 37.41 10.85
N VAL A 341 4.77 38.12 11.97
CA VAL A 341 5.26 37.52 13.21
C VAL A 341 4.15 36.68 13.86
N CYS A 342 2.92 37.21 13.91
CA CYS A 342 1.75 36.45 14.38
C CYS A 342 1.51 35.21 13.50
N CYS A 343 1.52 35.40 12.18
CA CYS A 343 1.31 34.32 11.22
C CYS A 343 2.41 33.25 11.31
N LYS A 344 3.64 33.63 11.60
CA LYS A 344 4.74 32.68 11.85
C LYS A 344 4.47 31.80 13.07
N ASP A 345 4.01 32.39 14.18
CA ASP A 345 3.69 31.62 15.38
C ASP A 345 2.44 30.73 15.19
N TYR A 346 1.46 31.18 14.41
CA TYR A 346 0.34 30.35 13.97
C TYR A 346 0.84 29.15 13.15
N ALA A 347 1.66 29.41 12.13
CA ALA A 347 2.17 28.37 11.23
C ALA A 347 3.01 27.31 11.96
N LYS A 348 3.80 27.69 12.98
CA LYS A 348 4.54 26.73 13.84
C LYS A 348 3.64 25.71 14.53
N LYS A 349 2.37 26.04 14.76
CA LYS A 349 1.39 25.17 15.41
C LYS A 349 0.53 24.41 14.40
N LEU A 350 0.13 25.08 13.32
CA LEU A 350 -0.87 24.59 12.37
C LEU A 350 -0.28 23.71 11.27
N ILE A 351 0.86 24.08 10.66
CA ILE A 351 1.48 23.31 9.58
C ILE A 351 1.90 21.89 10.02
N PRO A 352 2.53 21.67 11.19
CA PRO A 352 2.92 20.31 11.60
C PRO A 352 1.70 19.41 11.84
N ARG A 353 0.59 19.99 12.31
CA ARG A 353 -0.68 19.26 12.49
C ARG A 353 -1.31 18.94 11.14
N ALA A 354 -1.40 19.90 10.21
CA ALA A 354 -1.88 19.62 8.85
C ALA A 354 -1.11 18.46 8.20
N ILE A 355 0.22 18.42 8.39
CA ILE A 355 1.07 17.32 7.93
C ILE A 355 0.72 16.01 8.65
N GLY A 356 0.72 16.00 9.98
CA GLY A 356 0.47 14.78 10.77
C GLY A 356 -0.90 14.16 10.55
N TYR A 357 -1.96 14.98 10.41
CA TYR A 357 -3.31 14.49 10.11
C TYR A 357 -3.41 13.96 8.67
N SER A 358 -2.70 14.58 7.74
CA SER A 358 -2.63 14.09 6.35
C SER A 358 -1.84 12.79 6.25
N SER A 359 -0.78 12.59 7.05
CA SER A 359 -0.08 11.29 7.16
C SER A 359 -1.02 10.22 7.70
N ALA A 360 -1.72 10.49 8.81
CA ALA A 360 -2.67 9.56 9.40
C ALA A 360 -3.78 9.14 8.43
N LEU A 361 -4.26 10.05 7.58
CA LEU A 361 -5.22 9.72 6.51
C LEU A 361 -4.66 8.67 5.53
N LEU A 362 -3.39 8.83 5.10
CA LEU A 362 -2.74 7.91 4.17
C LEU A 362 -2.52 6.55 4.83
N ASP A 363 -2.00 6.52 6.05
CA ASP A 363 -1.79 5.29 6.81
C ASP A 363 -3.12 4.55 6.99
N TYR A 364 -4.19 5.28 7.33
CA TYR A 364 -5.52 4.71 7.47
C TYR A 364 -6.09 4.15 6.16
N PHE A 365 -5.84 4.79 5.01
CA PHE A 365 -6.31 4.29 3.70
C PHE A 365 -5.67 2.96 3.32
N PHE A 366 -4.38 2.78 3.63
CA PHE A 366 -3.58 1.62 3.22
C PHE A 366 -3.30 0.62 4.36
N ARG A 367 -3.91 0.81 5.55
CA ARG A 367 -3.63 -0.02 6.74
C ARG A 367 -3.92 -1.50 6.55
N GLY A 368 -4.93 -1.84 5.73
CA GLY A 368 -5.42 -3.20 5.58
C GLY A 368 -4.37 -4.12 4.94
N SER A 369 -3.92 -5.12 5.69
CA SER A 369 -2.85 -6.04 5.27
C SER A 369 -3.30 -7.50 5.41
N ILE A 370 -2.98 -8.31 4.40
CA ILE A 370 -3.27 -9.73 4.38
C ILE A 370 -2.01 -10.52 4.03
N GLU A 371 -1.66 -11.48 4.88
CA GLU A 371 -0.62 -12.46 4.61
C GLU A 371 -1.15 -13.58 3.71
N ILE A 372 -0.37 -13.96 2.71
CA ILE A 372 -0.66 -15.08 1.79
C ILE A 372 0.38 -16.18 1.98
N THR A 373 -0.08 -17.41 2.22
CA THR A 373 0.78 -18.59 2.39
C THR A 373 0.27 -19.78 1.57
N LEU A 374 1.15 -20.76 1.38
CA LEU A 374 0.77 -22.02 0.74
C LEU A 374 -0.34 -22.72 1.55
N PRO A 375 -1.23 -23.47 0.90
CA PRO A 375 -2.17 -24.36 1.58
C PRO A 375 -1.40 -25.36 2.45
N SER A 376 -1.82 -25.51 3.71
CA SER A 376 -1.11 -26.29 4.74
C SER A 376 -1.91 -27.49 5.27
N ASN A 377 -3.13 -27.70 4.77
CA ASN A 377 -3.94 -28.85 5.17
C ASN A 377 -3.34 -30.15 4.61
N GLN A 378 -3.31 -31.21 5.43
CA GLN A 378 -2.59 -32.48 5.17
C GLN A 378 -2.95 -33.16 3.83
N TYR A 379 -4.12 -32.84 3.27
CA TYR A 379 -4.66 -33.46 2.05
C TYR A 379 -4.52 -32.57 0.80
N HIS A 380 -3.75 -31.49 0.84
CA HIS A 380 -3.61 -30.57 -0.28
C HIS A 380 -2.19 -30.62 -0.86
N SER A 381 -2.05 -30.22 -2.13
CA SER A 381 -0.83 -30.34 -2.95
C SER A 381 0.36 -29.47 -2.50
N GLY A 382 0.26 -28.73 -1.39
CA GLY A 382 1.34 -27.91 -0.83
C GLY A 382 1.84 -26.79 -1.76
N VAL A 383 1.07 -26.50 -2.81
CA VAL A 383 1.29 -25.49 -3.84
C VAL A 383 0.00 -24.69 -4.05
N TYR A 384 0.08 -23.53 -4.69
CA TYR A 384 -1.10 -22.73 -5.01
C TYR A 384 -1.99 -23.37 -6.07
N ALA A 385 -1.36 -24.04 -7.04
CA ALA A 385 -2.04 -24.79 -8.09
C ALA A 385 -1.10 -25.79 -8.75
N MET A 386 -1.66 -26.86 -9.32
CA MET A 386 -0.92 -27.87 -10.07
C MET A 386 -1.78 -28.42 -11.22
N ILE A 387 -1.14 -28.68 -12.37
CA ILE A 387 -1.79 -29.30 -13.53
C ILE A 387 -0.87 -30.35 -14.17
N GLU A 388 -1.46 -31.38 -14.77
CA GLU A 388 -0.73 -32.36 -15.58
C GLU A 388 -0.78 -32.02 -17.08
N ASP A 389 -1.94 -31.53 -17.56
CA ASP A 389 -2.16 -31.19 -18.96
C ASP A 389 -1.83 -29.70 -19.21
N PRO A 390 -0.73 -29.38 -19.91
CA PRO A 390 -0.36 -28.00 -20.20
C PRO A 390 -1.40 -27.26 -21.08
N ASP A 391 -2.19 -27.98 -21.87
CA ASP A 391 -3.21 -27.39 -22.75
C ASP A 391 -4.43 -26.88 -21.95
N GLN A 392 -4.62 -27.36 -20.73
CA GLN A 392 -5.70 -26.93 -19.84
C GLN A 392 -5.41 -25.57 -19.18
N GLY A 393 -4.15 -25.30 -18.83
CA GLY A 393 -3.76 -24.20 -17.97
C GLY A 393 -4.32 -24.33 -16.53
N PHE A 394 -3.94 -23.41 -15.65
CA PHE A 394 -4.44 -23.41 -14.27
C PHE A 394 -5.83 -22.78 -14.24
N THR A 395 -6.84 -23.56 -13.86
CA THR A 395 -8.23 -23.11 -13.72
C THR A 395 -8.62 -22.89 -12.26
N HIS A 396 -7.72 -23.21 -11.35
CA HIS A 396 -7.96 -23.23 -9.93
C HIS A 396 -6.73 -22.72 -9.18
N ILE A 397 -6.94 -21.90 -8.16
CA ILE A 397 -5.89 -21.46 -7.23
C ILE A 397 -6.43 -21.58 -5.81
N MET A 398 -5.60 -22.11 -4.92
CA MET A 398 -5.88 -22.25 -3.51
C MET A 398 -4.76 -21.63 -2.70
N LEU A 399 -5.09 -20.93 -1.62
CA LEU A 399 -4.11 -20.28 -0.75
C LEU A 399 -4.65 -20.15 0.67
N ASN A 400 -3.74 -19.96 1.62
CA ASN A 400 -4.08 -19.58 2.98
C ASN A 400 -3.93 -18.07 3.15
N ALA A 401 -4.91 -17.44 3.78
CA ALA A 401 -4.93 -16.01 4.06
C ALA A 401 -5.06 -15.73 5.55
N ARG A 402 -4.36 -14.70 6.05
CA ARG A 402 -4.48 -14.24 7.45
C ARG A 402 -4.45 -12.73 7.52
N ASN A 403 -5.32 -12.14 8.33
CA ASN A 403 -5.34 -10.70 8.56
C ASN A 403 -4.13 -10.28 9.40
N THR A 404 -3.27 -9.44 8.83
CA THR A 404 -2.07 -8.88 9.46
C THR A 404 -2.16 -7.37 9.65
N THR A 405 -3.35 -6.79 9.47
CA THR A 405 -3.60 -5.35 9.62
C THR A 405 -3.09 -4.87 10.98
N PRO A 406 -2.38 -3.73 11.08
CA PRO A 406 -1.99 -3.15 12.37
C PRO A 406 -3.18 -2.86 13.28
N ASP A 407 -2.93 -2.61 14.56
CA ASP A 407 -3.88 -2.04 15.53
C ASP A 407 -5.14 -2.84 15.90
N GLY A 408 -5.27 -4.08 15.41
CA GLY A 408 -6.33 -4.99 15.85
C GLY A 408 -7.62 -4.91 15.04
N ASP A 409 -7.67 -4.14 13.95
CA ASP A 409 -8.83 -4.08 13.05
C ASP A 409 -9.15 -5.46 12.47
N GLU A 410 -10.41 -5.90 12.63
CA GLU A 410 -10.88 -7.21 12.16
C GLU A 410 -11.58 -7.10 10.80
N MET A 411 -11.38 -8.11 9.95
CA MET A 411 -12.02 -8.25 8.63
C MET A 411 -13.22 -9.19 8.72
N THR A 412 -14.35 -8.73 9.23
CA THR A 412 -15.46 -9.61 9.64
C THR A 412 -16.54 -9.84 8.59
N ASP A 413 -16.65 -8.97 7.58
CA ASP A 413 -17.69 -9.06 6.56
C ASP A 413 -17.32 -8.25 5.31
N GLY A 414 -16.89 -8.93 4.26
CA GLY A 414 -16.52 -8.32 2.98
C GLY A 414 -16.38 -9.32 1.84
N SER A 415 -16.25 -8.78 0.63
CA SER A 415 -15.89 -9.57 -0.55
C SER A 415 -14.40 -9.86 -0.56
N ILE A 416 -14.00 -11.07 -0.92
CA ILE A 416 -12.61 -11.49 -1.05
C ILE A 416 -12.37 -11.91 -2.51
N GLU A 417 -11.50 -11.19 -3.20
CA GLU A 417 -11.14 -11.46 -4.60
C GLU A 417 -9.65 -11.75 -4.77
N LEU A 418 -9.35 -12.81 -5.51
CA LEU A 418 -8.05 -13.08 -6.06
C LEU A 418 -7.88 -12.32 -7.38
N VAL A 419 -6.78 -11.61 -7.52
CA VAL A 419 -6.33 -10.99 -8.77
C VAL A 419 -4.99 -11.59 -9.17
N VAL A 420 -4.96 -12.34 -10.27
CA VAL A 420 -3.72 -12.87 -10.85
C VAL A 420 -3.26 -11.91 -11.95
N LYS A 421 -2.04 -11.37 -11.81
CA LYS A 421 -1.39 -10.48 -12.76
C LYS A 421 -0.20 -11.18 -13.38
N TYR A 422 -0.11 -11.19 -14.70
CA TYR A 422 0.93 -11.92 -15.43
C TYR A 422 1.23 -11.29 -16.80
N LYS A 423 2.37 -11.65 -17.38
CA LYS A 423 2.70 -11.40 -18.79
C LYS A 423 2.66 -12.69 -19.58
N LEU A 424 2.59 -12.57 -20.90
CA LEU A 424 2.63 -13.71 -21.81
C LEU A 424 3.90 -13.67 -22.65
N THR A 425 4.48 -14.83 -22.92
CA THR A 425 5.52 -14.94 -23.95
C THR A 425 4.97 -14.58 -25.33
N LEU A 426 5.79 -13.92 -26.14
CA LEU A 426 5.45 -13.62 -27.52
C LEU A 426 5.50 -14.90 -28.38
N ASN A 427 4.66 -14.97 -29.40
CA ASN A 427 4.57 -16.08 -30.37
C ASN A 427 4.33 -17.48 -29.75
N GLY A 428 3.90 -17.55 -28.50
CA GLY A 428 3.73 -18.83 -27.79
C GLY A 428 5.06 -19.54 -27.51
N GLU A 429 6.16 -18.80 -27.39
CA GLU A 429 7.44 -19.38 -26.99
C GLU A 429 7.36 -19.99 -25.59
N ASP A 430 8.03 -21.13 -25.40
CA ASP A 430 8.14 -21.77 -24.09
C ASP A 430 9.01 -20.89 -23.16
N PRO A 431 8.48 -20.36 -22.03
CA PRO A 431 9.26 -19.56 -21.09
C PRO A 431 10.35 -20.38 -20.36
N PHE A 432 10.26 -21.71 -20.39
CA PHE A 432 11.13 -22.65 -19.67
C PHE A 432 12.32 -23.07 -20.54
N GLN A 433 13.09 -22.07 -20.98
CA GLN A 433 14.31 -22.25 -21.76
C GLN A 433 15.49 -21.53 -21.09
N SER A 434 16.71 -22.05 -21.28
CA SER A 434 17.98 -21.44 -20.82
C SER A 434 18.37 -20.17 -21.62
N LYS A 435 17.39 -19.33 -21.98
CA LYS A 435 17.57 -18.08 -22.71
C LYS A 435 16.47 -17.08 -22.34
N TYR A 436 16.71 -15.81 -22.61
CA TYR A 436 15.69 -14.79 -22.47
C TYR A 436 14.58 -14.96 -23.51
N ILE A 437 13.33 -14.89 -23.07
CA ILE A 437 12.14 -14.93 -23.92
C ILE A 437 11.49 -13.55 -23.88
N GLU A 438 11.07 -13.05 -25.04
CA GLU A 438 10.34 -11.78 -25.10
C GLU A 438 8.90 -11.99 -24.65
N THR A 439 8.39 -11.01 -23.90
CA THR A 439 7.03 -11.03 -23.33
C THR A 439 6.21 -9.86 -23.85
N THR A 440 4.90 -9.88 -23.58
CA THR A 440 4.05 -8.71 -23.77
C THR A 440 4.55 -7.50 -22.97
N GLU A 441 4.34 -6.30 -23.51
CA GLU A 441 4.63 -5.06 -22.78
C GLU A 441 3.65 -4.88 -21.62
N SER A 442 2.36 -5.06 -21.89
CA SER A 442 1.27 -4.97 -20.93
C SER A 442 1.06 -6.27 -20.15
N TYR A 443 0.62 -6.11 -18.90
CA TYR A 443 0.13 -7.21 -18.07
C TYR A 443 -1.31 -7.60 -18.47
N SER A 444 -1.61 -8.88 -18.25
CA SER A 444 -2.96 -9.46 -18.27
C SER A 444 -3.42 -9.73 -16.84
N TYR A 445 -4.74 -9.79 -16.64
CA TYR A 445 -5.37 -9.89 -15.32
C TYR A 445 -6.49 -10.93 -15.34
N ILE A 446 -6.48 -11.85 -14.38
CA ILE A 446 -7.58 -12.77 -14.10
C ILE A 446 -8.13 -12.43 -12.71
N THR A 447 -9.45 -12.38 -12.57
CA THR A 447 -10.11 -12.16 -11.29
C THR A 447 -11.01 -13.33 -10.93
N ALA A 448 -10.99 -13.71 -9.66
CA ALA A 448 -11.83 -14.75 -9.10
C ALA A 448 -12.28 -14.37 -7.68
N GLU A 449 -13.49 -14.76 -7.29
CA GLU A 449 -14.07 -14.45 -5.98
C GLU A 449 -14.07 -15.70 -5.11
N ALA A 450 -13.77 -15.55 -3.82
CA ALA A 450 -13.80 -16.65 -2.86
C ALA A 450 -15.24 -17.16 -2.67
N LYS A 451 -15.41 -18.47 -2.54
CA LYS A 451 -16.74 -19.07 -2.31
C LYS A 451 -17.05 -19.18 -0.82
N ASN A 452 -18.20 -18.64 -0.40
CA ASN A 452 -18.78 -18.82 0.95
C ASN A 452 -17.90 -18.36 2.13
N ILE A 453 -16.94 -17.46 1.90
CA ILE A 453 -16.07 -16.89 2.93
C ILE A 453 -16.11 -15.37 2.76
N SER A 454 -16.41 -14.66 3.85
CA SER A 454 -16.48 -13.20 3.90
C SER A 454 -15.64 -12.59 5.02
N GLU A 455 -14.91 -13.42 5.75
CA GLU A 455 -14.05 -13.03 6.88
C GLU A 455 -12.63 -13.56 6.64
N ILE A 456 -11.64 -12.76 7.01
CA ILE A 456 -10.23 -13.18 7.08
C ILE A 456 -9.77 -13.01 8.54
N PRO A 457 -9.64 -14.09 9.31
CA PRO A 457 -9.31 -14.00 10.72
C PRO A 457 -7.85 -13.59 10.94
N ARG A 458 -7.59 -13.00 12.12
CA ARG A 458 -6.24 -12.60 12.56
C ARG A 458 -5.46 -13.71 13.26
N ASN A 459 -6.15 -14.55 14.04
CA ASN A 459 -5.51 -15.51 14.95
C ASN A 459 -5.08 -16.81 14.27
N GLU A 460 -5.67 -17.13 13.12
CA GLU A 460 -5.39 -18.31 12.32
C GLU A 460 -5.51 -17.99 10.83
N SER A 461 -4.96 -18.85 9.98
CA SER A 461 -5.14 -18.72 8.53
C SER A 461 -6.45 -19.36 8.11
N VAL A 462 -7.14 -18.74 7.16
CA VAL A 462 -8.28 -19.32 6.46
C VAL A 462 -7.86 -19.79 5.07
N GLU A 463 -8.27 -20.99 4.69
CA GLU A 463 -8.06 -21.51 3.34
C GLU A 463 -9.09 -20.91 2.39
N LEU A 464 -8.61 -20.38 1.27
CA LEU A 464 -9.41 -19.75 0.24
C LEU A 464 -9.24 -20.47 -1.08
N GLU A 465 -10.38 -20.75 -1.72
CA GLU A 465 -10.48 -21.49 -2.96
C GLU A 465 -11.04 -20.60 -4.07
N PHE A 466 -10.33 -20.53 -5.20
CA PHE A 466 -10.68 -19.68 -6.33
C PHE A 466 -10.78 -20.49 -7.63
N GLU A 467 -11.93 -20.37 -8.29
CA GLU A 467 -12.10 -20.86 -9.65
C GLU A 467 -11.93 -19.72 -10.66
N LEU A 468 -10.96 -19.91 -11.56
CA LEU A 468 -10.60 -18.92 -12.56
C LEU A 468 -11.52 -19.07 -13.78
N LYS A 469 -12.18 -17.97 -14.16
CA LYS A 469 -13.04 -17.94 -15.37
C LYS A 469 -12.24 -18.16 -16.64
N GLU A 470 -10.99 -17.71 -16.64
CA GLU A 470 -10.02 -17.89 -17.70
C GLU A 470 -8.81 -18.58 -17.10
N ALA A 471 -8.33 -19.64 -17.76
CA ALA A 471 -7.18 -20.38 -17.26
C ALA A 471 -5.90 -19.53 -17.36
N LEU A 472 -5.08 -19.54 -16.31
CA LEU A 472 -3.71 -19.02 -16.39
C LEU A 472 -2.90 -19.99 -17.27
N PRO A 473 -2.37 -19.56 -18.42
CA PRO A 473 -1.67 -20.48 -19.31
C PRO A 473 -0.26 -20.79 -18.82
N ILE A 474 0.30 -21.92 -19.26
CA ILE A 474 1.66 -22.34 -18.88
C ILE A 474 2.77 -21.40 -19.37
N ASN A 475 2.49 -20.58 -20.39
CA ASN A 475 3.44 -19.61 -20.92
C ASN A 475 3.33 -18.23 -20.24
N ALA A 476 2.68 -18.17 -19.09
CA ALA A 476 2.65 -16.98 -18.24
C ALA A 476 3.99 -16.75 -17.56
N THR A 477 4.42 -15.49 -17.49
CA THR A 477 5.63 -15.05 -16.78
C THR A 477 5.31 -13.86 -15.87
N ASP A 478 6.21 -13.54 -14.94
CA ASP A 478 6.06 -12.39 -14.03
C ASP A 478 4.73 -12.47 -13.27
N VAL A 479 4.43 -13.68 -12.77
CA VAL A 479 3.14 -14.04 -12.17
C VAL A 479 3.11 -13.54 -10.73
N THR A 480 2.13 -12.70 -10.44
CA THR A 480 1.87 -12.17 -9.10
C THR A 480 0.40 -12.35 -8.75
N ILE A 481 0.10 -12.48 -7.47
CA ILE A 481 -1.26 -12.53 -6.96
C ILE A 481 -1.48 -11.39 -5.97
N ASN A 482 -2.66 -10.79 -6.04
CA ASN A 482 -3.19 -9.94 -4.99
C ASN A 482 -4.46 -10.57 -4.44
N LEU A 483 -4.58 -10.61 -3.12
CA LEU A 483 -5.83 -10.89 -2.44
C LEU A 483 -6.42 -9.56 -1.99
N VAL A 484 -7.60 -9.22 -2.52
CA VAL A 484 -8.27 -7.95 -2.28
C VAL A 484 -9.52 -8.21 -1.44
N TYR A 485 -9.49 -7.75 -0.19
CA TYR A 485 -10.67 -7.69 0.67
C TYR A 485 -11.33 -6.32 0.56
N ARG A 486 -12.65 -6.27 0.44
CA ARG A 486 -13.43 -5.03 0.50
C ARG A 486 -14.67 -5.22 1.39
N GLY A 487 -14.75 -4.47 2.46
CA GLY A 487 -15.85 -4.58 3.43
C GLY A 487 -15.50 -3.98 4.79
N ALA A 488 -16.03 -4.59 5.85
CA ALA A 488 -15.80 -4.14 7.22
C ALA A 488 -14.35 -4.35 7.65
N LEU A 489 -13.65 -3.28 8.03
CA LEU A 489 -12.33 -3.32 8.67
C LEU A 489 -12.37 -2.41 9.90
N GLY A 490 -12.47 -3.02 11.08
CA GLY A 490 -12.72 -2.29 12.32
C GLY A 490 -14.02 -1.48 12.23
N ASN A 491 -13.92 -0.16 12.41
CA ASN A 491 -15.06 0.75 12.36
C ASN A 491 -15.48 1.18 10.94
N GLU A 492 -14.67 0.93 9.91
CA GLU A 492 -14.99 1.33 8.53
C GLU A 492 -15.68 0.19 7.76
N GLN A 493 -16.85 0.48 7.18
CA GLN A 493 -17.71 -0.54 6.54
C GLN A 493 -17.37 -0.85 5.07
N ASP A 494 -16.55 -0.02 4.43
CA ASP A 494 -16.16 -0.16 3.01
C ASP A 494 -14.65 0.06 2.86
N ALA A 495 -13.86 -0.53 3.75
CA ALA A 495 -12.41 -0.47 3.70
C ALA A 495 -11.86 -1.47 2.66
N ILE A 496 -10.60 -1.27 2.27
CA ILE A 496 -9.89 -2.17 1.37
C ILE A 496 -8.64 -2.67 2.09
N ALA A 497 -8.42 -3.98 2.06
CA ALA A 497 -7.18 -4.60 2.51
C ALA A 497 -6.58 -5.43 1.38
N VAL A 498 -5.25 -5.43 1.30
CA VAL A 498 -4.53 -6.07 0.21
C VAL A 498 -3.44 -6.99 0.76
N GLY A 499 -3.41 -8.21 0.27
CA GLY A 499 -2.25 -9.08 0.35
C GLY A 499 -1.59 -9.17 -1.02
N TYR A 500 -0.28 -9.03 -1.09
CA TYR A 500 0.49 -9.16 -2.32
C TYR A 500 1.47 -10.32 -2.19
N LYS A 501 1.55 -11.17 -3.21
CA LYS A 501 2.58 -12.20 -3.28
C LYS A 501 3.09 -12.38 -4.70
N ASP A 502 4.42 -12.39 -4.80
CA ASP A 502 5.12 -12.91 -5.97
C ASP A 502 5.15 -14.43 -5.87
N ILE A 503 4.58 -15.11 -6.86
CA ILE A 503 4.54 -16.58 -6.88
C ILE A 503 5.36 -17.09 -8.06
N SER A 504 5.62 -18.39 -8.11
CA SER A 504 6.36 -18.95 -9.23
C SER A 504 5.61 -18.78 -10.56
N GLU A 505 6.37 -18.71 -11.64
CA GLU A 505 5.83 -19.10 -12.95
C GLU A 505 5.37 -20.56 -12.94
N PRO A 506 4.59 -21.01 -13.94
CA PRO A 506 4.22 -22.41 -14.15
C PRO A 506 5.43 -23.37 -14.18
N THR A 507 5.97 -23.76 -13.03
CA THR A 507 7.26 -24.43 -12.95
C THR A 507 7.08 -25.90 -13.30
N PRO A 508 7.80 -26.45 -14.29
CA PRO A 508 7.75 -27.87 -14.61
C PRO A 508 8.44 -28.70 -13.53
N LEU A 509 7.88 -29.86 -13.21
CA LEU A 509 8.60 -30.92 -12.50
C LEU A 509 9.01 -32.02 -13.47
N ASP A 510 10.32 -32.14 -13.66
CA ASP A 510 10.94 -33.14 -14.51
C ASP A 510 11.56 -34.28 -13.70
N ILE A 511 11.39 -35.50 -14.19
CA ILE A 511 11.97 -36.71 -13.60
C ILE A 511 12.71 -37.48 -14.69
N PHE A 512 13.94 -37.90 -14.39
CA PHE A 512 14.74 -38.75 -15.29
C PHE A 512 15.16 -40.03 -14.58
N SER A 513 14.86 -41.19 -15.16
CA SER A 513 15.36 -42.48 -14.66
C SER A 513 16.72 -42.81 -15.27
N ASN A 514 17.79 -42.80 -14.47
CA ASN A 514 19.13 -43.20 -14.90
C ASN A 514 19.41 -44.69 -14.63
N LEU A 515 18.37 -45.50 -14.46
CA LEU A 515 18.48 -46.91 -14.10
C LEU A 515 18.91 -47.81 -15.28
N ASP A 516 19.03 -47.26 -16.49
CA ASP A 516 19.65 -47.91 -17.65
C ASP A 516 21.18 -47.80 -17.66
N LYS A 517 21.78 -47.22 -16.61
CA LYS A 517 23.22 -47.07 -16.41
C LYS A 517 23.64 -47.55 -15.03
N VAL A 518 24.78 -48.23 -14.97
CA VAL A 518 25.40 -48.66 -13.72
C VAL A 518 26.81 -48.08 -13.61
N CYS A 519 27.21 -47.69 -12.39
CA CYS A 519 28.55 -47.24 -12.07
C CYS A 519 29.33 -48.36 -11.40
N LEU A 520 30.38 -48.84 -12.08
CA LEU A 520 31.24 -49.89 -11.56
C LEU A 520 32.70 -49.42 -11.65
N SER A 521 33.41 -49.45 -10.51
CA SER A 521 34.84 -49.11 -10.45
C SER A 521 35.17 -47.76 -11.10
N GLY A 522 34.36 -46.73 -10.83
CA GLY A 522 34.52 -45.38 -11.37
C GLY A 522 34.20 -45.19 -12.85
N ASN A 523 33.56 -46.16 -13.52
CA ASN A 523 33.14 -46.05 -14.92
C ASN A 523 31.65 -46.37 -15.09
N TRP A 524 31.02 -45.68 -16.05
CA TRP A 524 29.63 -45.91 -16.43
C TRP A 524 29.51 -46.98 -17.51
N TYR A 525 28.60 -47.93 -17.31
CA TYR A 525 28.26 -48.98 -18.27
C TYR A 525 26.76 -48.95 -18.59
N ASP A 526 26.40 -49.44 -19.78
CA ASP A 526 25.02 -49.78 -20.10
C ASP A 526 24.58 -50.91 -19.16
N ALA A 527 23.47 -50.70 -18.46
CA ALA A 527 22.90 -51.73 -17.58
C ALA A 527 22.50 -52.96 -18.41
N GLY A 528 22.82 -54.15 -17.90
CA GLY A 528 22.62 -55.44 -18.57
C GLY A 528 23.59 -55.73 -19.73
N SER A 529 24.59 -54.87 -19.98
CA SER A 529 25.58 -55.13 -21.02
C SER A 529 26.57 -56.24 -20.65
N ASP A 530 27.10 -56.95 -21.65
CA ASP A 530 28.17 -57.95 -21.46
C ASP A 530 29.39 -57.35 -20.74
N ASP A 531 29.64 -56.05 -20.91
CA ASP A 531 30.76 -55.35 -20.27
C ASP A 531 30.53 -55.15 -18.76
N ALA A 532 29.30 -54.78 -18.36
CA ALA A 532 28.91 -54.67 -16.96
C ALA A 532 28.88 -56.04 -16.28
N ILE A 533 28.26 -57.05 -16.91
CA ILE A 533 28.13 -58.41 -16.36
C ILE A 533 29.51 -59.02 -16.10
N ARG A 534 30.46 -58.91 -17.05
CA ARG A 534 31.82 -59.46 -16.88
C ARG A 534 32.61 -58.89 -15.70
N LEU A 535 32.23 -57.73 -15.17
CA LEU A 535 32.91 -57.14 -14.01
C LEU A 535 32.44 -57.72 -12.68
N VAL A 536 31.23 -58.31 -12.65
CA VAL A 536 30.55 -58.75 -11.44
C VAL A 536 30.28 -60.27 -11.42
N ASP A 537 30.27 -60.93 -12.59
CA ASP A 537 30.11 -62.37 -12.77
C ASP A 537 31.35 -63.13 -12.26
N GLU A 538 31.33 -63.53 -10.99
CA GLU A 538 32.44 -64.19 -10.32
C GLU A 538 32.61 -65.64 -10.78
N ASN A 539 31.54 -66.28 -11.24
CA ASN A 539 31.52 -67.70 -11.58
C ASN A 539 31.62 -67.99 -13.09
N GLY A 540 31.54 -66.96 -13.93
CA GLY A 540 31.76 -66.98 -15.37
C GLY A 540 30.63 -67.62 -16.17
N ASN A 541 29.40 -67.62 -15.66
CA ASN A 541 28.23 -68.20 -16.33
C ASN A 541 27.58 -67.25 -17.35
N GLY A 542 28.03 -65.98 -17.42
CA GLY A 542 27.55 -64.97 -18.35
C GLY A 542 26.27 -64.24 -17.88
N ILE A 543 25.89 -64.38 -16.61
CA ILE A 543 24.81 -63.62 -15.97
C ILE A 543 25.32 -63.06 -14.63
N SER A 544 24.70 -62.01 -14.12
CA SER A 544 24.90 -61.61 -12.73
C SER A 544 23.90 -62.35 -11.84
N ASP A 545 24.40 -63.14 -10.90
CA ASP A 545 23.59 -63.94 -9.99
C ASP A 545 23.14 -63.17 -8.74
N GLU A 546 22.13 -63.68 -8.02
CA GLU A 546 21.54 -63.07 -6.81
C GLU A 546 22.55 -62.73 -5.68
N ASN A 547 23.72 -63.37 -5.67
CA ASN A 547 24.78 -63.11 -4.69
C ASN A 547 25.89 -62.18 -5.21
N GLU A 548 25.73 -61.61 -6.39
CA GLU A 548 26.63 -60.66 -7.05
C GLU A 548 25.99 -59.26 -7.09
N ILE A 549 26.64 -58.29 -7.71
CA ILE A 549 26.10 -56.93 -7.85
C ILE A 549 25.06 -56.92 -8.97
N ASP A 550 23.84 -56.47 -8.70
CA ASP A 550 22.81 -56.29 -9.73
C ASP A 550 23.23 -55.17 -10.70
N VAL A 551 23.36 -55.54 -11.97
CA VAL A 551 23.78 -54.65 -13.05
C VAL A 551 22.72 -54.48 -14.13
N TYR A 552 21.51 -55.01 -13.93
CA TYR A 552 20.43 -54.97 -14.91
C TYR A 552 19.65 -53.66 -14.84
N PRO A 553 19.00 -53.23 -15.94
CA PRO A 553 18.17 -52.04 -15.91
C PRO A 553 16.86 -52.30 -15.18
N HIS A 554 16.40 -51.30 -14.44
CA HIS A 554 15.18 -51.38 -13.65
C HIS A 554 14.18 -50.28 -14.01
N ASP A 555 12.91 -50.67 -14.20
CA ASP A 555 11.81 -49.73 -14.35
C ASP A 555 11.27 -49.36 -12.96
N VAL A 556 10.84 -48.10 -12.78
CA VAL A 556 10.24 -47.62 -11.53
C VAL A 556 8.74 -47.74 -11.63
N GLU A 557 8.12 -48.57 -10.78
CA GLU A 557 6.67 -48.64 -10.66
C GLU A 557 6.18 -47.78 -9.48
N ASP A 558 4.97 -47.23 -9.64
CA ASP A 558 4.25 -46.51 -8.59
C ASP A 558 5.11 -45.44 -7.88
N TYR A 559 5.61 -44.49 -8.67
CA TYR A 559 6.34 -43.34 -8.15
C TYR A 559 5.35 -42.29 -7.63
N TYR A 560 5.50 -41.93 -6.36
CA TYR A 560 4.72 -40.89 -5.70
C TYR A 560 5.61 -39.72 -5.31
N ALA A 561 5.15 -38.50 -5.58
CA ALA A 561 5.80 -37.28 -5.12
C ALA A 561 4.79 -36.28 -4.56
N ARG A 562 5.24 -35.46 -3.59
CA ARG A 562 4.47 -34.40 -2.95
C ARG A 562 5.33 -33.15 -2.83
N LEU A 563 4.75 -32.03 -3.24
CA LEU A 563 5.30 -30.69 -3.02
C LEU A 563 4.74 -30.14 -1.71
N SER A 564 5.54 -29.38 -0.97
CA SER A 564 5.13 -28.78 0.31
C SER A 564 6.05 -27.62 0.68
N SER A 565 5.68 -26.87 1.72
CA SER A 565 6.56 -25.85 2.29
C SER A 565 7.89 -26.46 2.76
N ILE A 566 9.00 -25.77 2.49
CA ILE A 566 10.32 -26.17 3.02
C ILE A 566 10.38 -26.17 4.55
N SER A 567 9.53 -25.36 5.20
CA SER A 567 9.43 -25.30 6.66
C SER A 567 8.61 -26.44 7.27
N ASP A 568 7.81 -27.13 6.46
CA ASP A 568 6.97 -28.25 6.90
C ASP A 568 6.85 -29.33 5.81
N PRO A 569 7.95 -30.06 5.49
CA PRO A 569 7.94 -31.06 4.44
C PRO A 569 6.96 -32.20 4.72
N GLN A 570 6.07 -32.47 3.76
CA GLN A 570 5.09 -33.54 3.84
C GLN A 570 5.50 -34.73 2.99
N ALA A 571 5.35 -35.96 3.50
CA ALA A 571 5.52 -37.18 2.71
C ALA A 571 4.30 -37.43 1.82
N PRO A 572 4.45 -38.01 0.61
CA PRO A 572 3.30 -38.45 -0.16
C PRO A 572 2.57 -39.58 0.59
N LEU A 573 1.24 -39.58 0.53
CA LEU A 573 0.36 -40.51 1.26
C LEU A 573 -0.43 -41.45 0.33
N GLN A 574 -0.19 -41.39 -0.97
CA GLN A 574 -0.96 -42.07 -2.03
C GLN A 574 -2.38 -41.53 -2.16
N ASP A 575 -2.53 -40.23 -1.88
CA ASP A 575 -3.79 -39.52 -2.04
C ASP A 575 -3.93 -38.99 -3.48
N PRO A 576 -5.15 -38.66 -3.95
CA PRO A 576 -5.35 -38.13 -5.30
C PRO A 576 -4.60 -36.83 -5.64
N GLU A 577 -4.17 -36.08 -4.63
CA GLU A 577 -3.38 -34.84 -4.77
C GLU A 577 -1.87 -35.11 -4.89
N ASP A 578 -1.42 -36.34 -4.64
CA ASP A 578 -0.03 -36.73 -4.87
C ASP A 578 0.24 -36.89 -6.37
N ILE A 579 1.44 -36.48 -6.77
CA ILE A 579 1.93 -36.70 -8.13
C ILE A 579 2.20 -38.19 -8.26
N HIS A 580 1.33 -38.90 -8.99
CA HIS A 580 1.48 -40.33 -9.26
C HIS A 580 1.95 -40.57 -10.69
N ILE A 581 3.04 -41.32 -10.83
CA ILE A 581 3.54 -41.83 -12.10
C ILE A 581 3.52 -43.35 -12.05
N PRO A 582 2.60 -44.02 -12.79
CA PRO A 582 2.44 -45.46 -12.71
C PRO A 582 3.70 -46.25 -13.09
N GLU A 583 4.44 -45.77 -14.08
CA GLU A 583 5.66 -46.43 -14.59
C GLU A 583 6.63 -45.36 -15.11
N ILE A 584 7.92 -45.51 -14.82
CA ILE A 584 9.02 -44.75 -15.43
C ILE A 584 10.06 -45.77 -15.91
N LYS A 585 10.24 -45.88 -17.22
CA LYS A 585 11.19 -46.84 -17.78
C LYS A 585 12.63 -46.44 -17.51
N ALA A 586 13.51 -47.43 -17.43
CA ALA A 586 14.95 -47.19 -17.38
C ALA A 586 15.39 -46.32 -18.57
N GLY A 587 16.05 -45.17 -18.29
CA GLY A 587 16.48 -44.20 -19.30
C GLY A 587 15.39 -43.20 -19.74
N GLU A 588 14.19 -43.25 -19.16
CA GLU A 588 13.07 -42.38 -19.55
C GLU A 588 13.12 -41.02 -18.86
N PHE A 589 12.79 -39.97 -19.63
CA PHE A 589 12.53 -38.61 -19.15
C PHE A 589 11.03 -38.34 -19.14
N LYS A 590 10.51 -37.77 -18.05
CA LYS A 590 9.13 -37.33 -17.93
C LYS A 590 9.03 -35.92 -17.35
N ARG A 591 8.37 -35.03 -18.08
CA ARG A 591 7.78 -33.79 -17.55
C ARG A 591 6.33 -34.08 -17.20
N LYS A 592 6.02 -34.17 -15.90
CA LYS A 592 4.73 -34.72 -15.45
C LYS A 592 3.73 -33.63 -15.04
N VAL A 593 4.19 -32.61 -14.31
CA VAL A 593 3.32 -31.54 -13.82
C VAL A 593 3.92 -30.16 -14.03
N TYR A 594 3.05 -29.16 -14.05
CA TYR A 594 3.39 -27.76 -13.87
C TYR A 594 2.71 -27.26 -12.60
N PHE A 595 3.41 -26.47 -11.79
CA PHE A 595 2.87 -25.96 -10.52
C PHE A 595 3.15 -24.47 -10.31
N LEU A 596 2.35 -23.87 -9.43
CA LEU A 596 2.52 -22.50 -8.92
C LEU A 596 2.81 -22.57 -7.42
N GLY A 597 3.96 -22.08 -6.97
CA GLY A 597 4.38 -22.19 -5.57
C GLY A 597 5.20 -21.01 -5.06
N ASP A 598 5.81 -21.19 -3.90
CA ASP A 598 6.80 -20.27 -3.35
C ASP A 598 8.18 -20.48 -4.03
N ASP A 599 9.19 -19.67 -3.67
CA ASP A 599 10.52 -19.69 -4.28
C ASP A 599 11.20 -21.06 -4.17
N GLU A 600 11.04 -21.70 -3.03
CA GLU A 600 11.58 -23.03 -2.76
C GLU A 600 10.48 -23.90 -2.13
N LEU A 601 10.42 -25.14 -2.58
CA LEU A 601 9.50 -26.16 -2.08
C LEU A 601 10.28 -27.40 -1.65
N ALA A 602 9.73 -28.12 -0.67
CA ALA A 602 10.16 -29.47 -0.37
C ALA A 602 9.48 -30.44 -1.33
N LEU A 603 10.27 -31.24 -2.05
CA LEU A 603 9.83 -32.34 -2.90
C LEU A 603 10.12 -33.66 -2.20
N SER A 604 9.11 -34.22 -1.54
CA SER A 604 9.19 -35.56 -0.95
C SER A 604 8.75 -36.61 -1.96
N ARG A 605 9.45 -37.74 -2.02
CA ARG A 605 9.19 -38.82 -2.99
C ARG A 605 9.42 -40.20 -2.42
N PHE A 606 8.70 -41.20 -2.93
CA PHE A 606 9.00 -42.62 -2.71
C PHE A 606 8.47 -43.49 -3.86
N SER A 607 8.96 -44.73 -3.96
CA SER A 607 8.38 -45.77 -4.84
C SER A 607 8.21 -47.07 -4.07
N LEU A 608 7.14 -47.81 -4.35
CA LEU A 608 6.80 -49.05 -3.65
C LEU A 608 7.54 -50.27 -4.19
N TRP A 609 8.02 -50.25 -5.45
CA TRP A 609 8.60 -51.43 -6.07
C TRP A 609 9.31 -51.13 -7.40
N SER A 610 10.50 -51.70 -7.60
CA SER A 610 11.25 -51.72 -8.86
C SER A 610 11.39 -53.17 -9.33
N PRO A 611 10.56 -53.68 -10.25
CA PRO A 611 10.64 -55.07 -10.73
C PRO A 611 11.95 -55.38 -11.44
N CYS A 612 12.53 -56.54 -11.12
CA CYS A 612 13.49 -57.23 -11.98
C CYS A 612 12.78 -57.69 -13.27
N SER A 613 12.62 -56.78 -14.24
CA SER A 613 11.85 -57.01 -15.47
C SER A 613 12.72 -57.45 -16.66
N TYR A 614 14.05 -57.42 -16.52
CA TYR A 614 14.97 -57.66 -17.63
C TYR A 614 15.10 -59.16 -17.98
N PRO A 615 15.00 -59.55 -19.27
CA PRO A 615 15.17 -60.94 -19.67
C PRO A 615 16.57 -61.48 -19.36
N GLY A 616 16.65 -62.50 -18.50
CA GLY A 616 17.94 -63.09 -18.09
C GLY A 616 18.59 -62.41 -16.89
N ASP A 617 17.83 -61.56 -16.19
CA ASP A 617 18.17 -61.09 -14.85
C ASP A 617 18.24 -62.28 -13.87
N GLY A 618 19.41 -62.45 -13.24
CA GLY A 618 19.66 -63.49 -12.25
C GLY A 618 19.21 -63.10 -10.84
N HIS A 619 18.78 -61.85 -10.64
CA HIS A 619 18.26 -61.34 -9.37
C HIS A 619 16.76 -61.57 -9.25
N SER A 620 16.32 -61.84 -8.01
CA SER A 620 14.93 -62.23 -7.73
C SER A 620 14.17 -61.22 -6.84
N SER A 621 14.89 -60.26 -6.28
CA SER A 621 14.35 -59.26 -5.35
C SER A 621 14.58 -57.85 -5.88
N GLY A 622 13.49 -57.14 -6.21
CA GLY A 622 13.51 -55.73 -6.56
C GLY A 622 13.83 -54.80 -5.37
N SER A 623 14.18 -53.54 -5.65
CA SER A 623 14.44 -52.50 -4.65
C SER A 623 13.26 -51.55 -4.47
N GLN A 624 13.28 -50.76 -3.38
CA GLN A 624 12.38 -49.63 -3.17
C GLN A 624 13.21 -48.34 -3.20
N ILE A 625 12.66 -47.28 -3.81
CA ILE A 625 13.21 -45.94 -3.62
C ILE A 625 12.71 -45.46 -2.25
N PRO A 626 13.58 -45.32 -1.24
CA PRO A 626 13.17 -44.90 0.09
C PRO A 626 12.58 -43.49 0.04
N LEU A 627 11.83 -43.15 1.09
CA LEU A 627 11.34 -41.77 1.24
C LEU A 627 12.54 -40.81 1.27
N GLY A 628 12.61 -39.94 0.27
CA GLY A 628 13.61 -38.87 0.17
C GLY A 628 12.93 -37.52 0.03
N THR A 629 13.54 -36.48 0.58
CA THR A 629 13.06 -35.09 0.46
C THR A 629 14.19 -34.22 -0.06
N ASP A 630 13.95 -33.60 -1.22
CA ASP A 630 14.86 -32.62 -1.82
C ASP A 630 14.26 -31.21 -1.77
N THR A 631 15.10 -30.20 -1.91
CA THR A 631 14.66 -28.83 -2.18
C THR A 631 14.54 -28.63 -3.69
N LEU A 632 13.37 -28.15 -4.13
CA LEU A 632 13.09 -27.76 -5.51
C LEU A 632 12.96 -26.24 -5.58
N THR A 633 13.73 -25.59 -6.45
CA THR A 633 13.67 -24.13 -6.65
C THR A 633 12.69 -23.80 -7.76
N SER A 634 11.64 -23.04 -7.48
CA SER A 634 10.67 -22.64 -8.49
C SER A 634 11.21 -21.55 -9.42
N PHE A 635 10.66 -21.44 -10.62
CA PHE A 635 11.01 -20.33 -11.51
C PHE A 635 10.28 -19.06 -11.10
N ARG A 636 11.01 -17.93 -11.04
CA ARG A 636 10.47 -16.59 -10.82
C ARG A 636 11.07 -15.57 -11.77
N ARG A 637 10.23 -14.62 -12.19
CA ARG A 637 10.47 -13.34 -12.86
C ARG A 637 11.59 -13.37 -13.89
N GLN A 638 11.24 -13.32 -15.18
CA GLN A 638 12.26 -13.14 -16.21
C GLN A 638 12.93 -11.76 -16.13
N THR A 639 12.26 -10.75 -15.55
CA THR A 639 12.82 -9.43 -15.29
C THR A 639 12.83 -9.12 -13.80
N TYR A 640 14.02 -8.95 -13.22
CA TYR A 640 14.20 -8.56 -11.83
C TYR A 640 14.55 -7.08 -11.75
N TRP A 641 13.64 -6.27 -11.19
CA TRP A 641 13.88 -4.86 -10.94
C TRP A 641 14.75 -4.69 -9.70
N LEU A 642 15.84 -3.95 -9.85
CA LEU A 642 16.81 -3.73 -8.80
C LEU A 642 16.37 -2.55 -7.92
N THR A 643 16.72 -2.61 -6.64
CA THR A 643 16.59 -1.49 -5.72
C THR A 643 17.41 -0.29 -6.22
N ALA A 644 17.08 0.91 -5.74
CA ALA A 644 17.84 2.11 -6.08
C ALA A 644 19.33 1.98 -5.72
N GLU A 645 19.65 1.27 -4.63
CA GLU A 645 21.01 0.99 -4.17
C GLU A 645 21.73 0.01 -5.08
N GLU A 646 21.07 -1.08 -5.48
CA GLU A 646 21.60 -2.03 -6.45
C GLU A 646 21.84 -1.37 -7.83
N CYS A 647 20.91 -0.52 -8.29
CA CYS A 647 21.11 0.27 -9.49
C CYS A 647 22.31 1.21 -9.36
N ALA A 648 22.41 1.94 -8.25
CA ALA A 648 23.52 2.84 -7.99
C ALA A 648 24.87 2.10 -7.94
N ALA A 649 24.90 0.89 -7.37
CA ALA A 649 26.08 0.02 -7.33
C ALA A 649 26.52 -0.43 -8.73
N MET A 650 25.58 -0.53 -9.68
CA MET A 650 25.84 -0.80 -11.09
C MET A 650 26.15 0.46 -11.92
N GLY A 651 26.09 1.65 -11.31
CA GLY A 651 26.25 2.93 -12.01
C GLY A 651 25.02 3.33 -12.84
N GLU A 652 23.87 2.71 -12.57
CA GLU A 652 22.59 2.94 -13.24
C GLU A 652 21.68 3.85 -12.40
N THR A 653 20.70 4.46 -13.05
CA THR A 653 19.67 5.23 -12.35
C THR A 653 18.62 4.31 -11.71
N PRO A 654 17.97 4.70 -10.61
CA PRO A 654 16.87 3.95 -10.01
C PRO A 654 15.80 3.53 -11.03
N GLY A 655 15.28 2.32 -10.87
CA GLY A 655 14.39 1.67 -11.85
C GLY A 655 15.13 0.89 -12.93
N CYS A 656 16.36 0.46 -12.70
CA CYS A 656 17.08 -0.48 -13.55
C CYS A 656 16.62 -1.93 -13.28
N SER A 657 16.86 -2.83 -14.23
CA SER A 657 16.52 -4.24 -14.08
C SER A 657 17.58 -5.15 -14.69
N ILE A 658 17.60 -6.40 -14.22
CA ILE A 658 18.38 -7.48 -14.79
C ILE A 658 17.45 -8.55 -15.33
N ARG A 659 17.91 -9.28 -16.33
CA ARG A 659 17.19 -10.42 -16.88
C ARG A 659 17.61 -11.67 -16.15
N ARG A 660 16.64 -12.41 -15.61
CA ARG A 660 16.81 -13.77 -15.12
C ARG A 660 16.16 -14.71 -16.13
N TYR A 661 16.68 -15.91 -16.23
CA TYR A 661 16.09 -16.96 -17.04
C TYR A 661 16.17 -18.27 -16.25
N PRO A 662 15.19 -19.17 -16.43
CA PRO A 662 15.24 -20.49 -15.87
C PRO A 662 16.57 -21.20 -16.16
N SER A 663 17.14 -21.82 -15.13
CA SER A 663 18.29 -22.69 -15.29
C SER A 663 17.84 -24.14 -15.33
N PHE A 664 18.27 -24.86 -16.35
CA PHE A 664 18.05 -26.29 -16.49
C PHE A 664 19.35 -27.04 -16.24
N THR A 665 19.23 -28.27 -15.78
CA THR A 665 20.34 -29.20 -15.77
C THR A 665 20.30 -29.97 -17.08
N SER A 666 21.37 -29.89 -17.87
CA SER A 666 21.55 -30.79 -19.01
C SER A 666 21.91 -32.17 -18.46
N PHE A 667 21.07 -33.16 -18.75
CA PHE A 667 21.34 -34.54 -18.37
C PHE A 667 21.07 -35.47 -19.55
N ARG A 668 22.10 -36.17 -20.03
CA ARG A 668 21.98 -37.22 -21.06
C ARG A 668 21.18 -36.79 -22.30
N GLY A 669 21.40 -35.55 -22.75
CA GLY A 669 20.77 -34.99 -23.96
C GLY A 669 19.39 -34.36 -23.76
N VAL A 670 18.88 -34.29 -22.52
CA VAL A 670 17.67 -33.53 -22.18
C VAL A 670 17.97 -32.39 -21.22
N GLU A 671 17.25 -31.28 -21.36
CA GLU A 671 17.26 -30.18 -20.37
C GLU A 671 16.13 -30.45 -19.37
N MET A 672 16.47 -30.57 -18.09
CA MET A 672 15.51 -30.93 -17.06
C MET A 672 15.58 -30.02 -15.82
N HIS A 673 14.44 -29.85 -15.16
CA HIS A 673 14.30 -29.18 -13.89
C HIS A 673 13.56 -30.09 -12.89
N GLY A 674 14.32 -30.77 -12.03
CA GLY A 674 13.76 -31.71 -11.06
C GLY A 674 14.76 -32.81 -10.70
N VAL A 675 14.31 -34.06 -10.70
CA VAL A 675 14.98 -35.17 -10.00
C VAL A 675 15.54 -36.21 -10.97
N ARG A 676 16.76 -36.67 -10.68
CA ARG A 676 17.37 -37.84 -11.33
C ARG A 676 17.26 -39.04 -10.39
N ILE A 677 16.66 -40.13 -10.86
CA ILE A 677 16.59 -41.41 -10.14
C ILE A 677 17.83 -42.22 -10.50
N THR A 678 18.61 -42.63 -9.51
CA THR A 678 19.83 -43.44 -9.67
C THR A 678 19.84 -44.56 -8.65
N TYR A 679 20.66 -45.59 -8.86
CA TYR A 679 20.97 -46.57 -7.83
C TYR A 679 21.68 -45.88 -6.65
N GLU A 680 21.29 -46.22 -5.42
CA GLU A 680 21.86 -45.63 -4.19
C GLU A 680 22.79 -46.58 -3.42
N ASP A 681 22.81 -47.87 -3.78
CA ASP A 681 23.52 -48.93 -3.05
C ASP A 681 24.49 -49.68 -3.98
N GLU A 682 25.68 -50.03 -3.46
CA GLU A 682 26.73 -50.77 -4.16
C GLU A 682 26.25 -52.14 -4.68
N SER A 683 25.27 -52.76 -4.00
CA SER A 683 24.65 -54.02 -4.43
C SER A 683 23.81 -53.89 -5.70
N TRP A 684 23.53 -52.66 -6.16
CA TRP A 684 22.74 -52.33 -7.34
C TRP A 684 23.56 -51.61 -8.42
N GLY A 685 24.87 -51.87 -8.46
CA GLY A 685 25.74 -51.29 -9.47
C GLY A 685 25.96 -49.79 -9.27
N HIS A 686 25.99 -49.32 -8.01
CA HIS A 686 26.39 -47.96 -7.67
C HIS A 686 27.68 -47.89 -6.85
N ASP A 687 28.78 -47.52 -7.49
CA ASP A 687 29.99 -47.06 -6.82
C ASP A 687 29.97 -45.52 -6.70
N ASN A 688 30.19 -44.99 -5.48
CA ASN A 688 30.22 -43.56 -5.19
C ASN A 688 31.34 -42.77 -5.93
N THR A 689 32.17 -43.43 -6.73
CA THR A 689 33.25 -42.81 -7.48
C THR A 689 32.85 -42.26 -8.85
N CYS A 690 31.69 -42.63 -9.41
CA CYS A 690 31.23 -42.02 -10.67
C CYS A 690 30.50 -40.70 -10.43
N SER A 691 30.93 -39.63 -11.10
CA SER A 691 30.10 -38.43 -11.22
C SER A 691 29.01 -38.63 -12.27
N LEU A 692 27.78 -38.21 -11.96
CA LEU A 692 26.69 -38.13 -12.93
C LEU A 692 27.00 -37.14 -14.07
N ASP A 693 27.88 -36.17 -13.83
CA ASP A 693 28.30 -35.21 -14.87
C ASP A 693 29.08 -35.89 -16.01
N ASN A 694 29.64 -37.08 -15.76
CA ASN A 694 30.37 -37.86 -16.77
C ASN A 694 29.44 -38.64 -17.73
N LEU A 695 28.12 -38.65 -17.48
CA LEU A 695 27.12 -39.28 -18.37
C LEU A 695 26.60 -38.34 -19.47
N ASN A 696 26.99 -37.06 -19.42
CA ASN A 696 26.49 -36.02 -20.31
C ASN A 696 27.13 -35.99 -21.70
#